data_AF-A0A1C6K4J6-F1
#
_entry.id   AF-A0A1C6K4J6-F1
#
_cell.length_a   1.000
_cell.length_b   1.000
_cell.length_c   1.000
_cell.angle_alpha   90.00
_cell.angle_beta   90.00
_cell.angle_gamma   90.00
#
_symmetry.space_group_name_H-M   'P 1'
#
loop_
_entity.id
_entity.type
_entity.pdbx_description
1 polymer ?
#
loop_
_entity_poly.entity_id
_entity_poly.type
_entity_poly.pdbx_seq_one_letter_code
_entity_poly.pdbx_strand_id
1 'polypeptide(L)'
;MNKSIKTTCKKTLVILLAVITMVGFGMPGLSYLDGSGDAGIYSYAAVKSGGEYIKSIKGSTITTKDGQKEKYNSGMTFVSGGSEIIYASAKTKVKAGKSVKVYKQYFKPYKNIVSGSDDGDAGGAPGGGTDTGNKFGSSTSKIGTAKFRIGYYITNGGIDGDLSLVKAKSKSGISSLVGKTLSLGKGVVGGTVKTSKSGRTTTVNNLKVNSYSDNLNPIVVQGTNSAKKTYAKINNAKINLLGKSDGSGTVCDFSAWGAAISTFDNASTIIDKANIHTTGVARCAVEGDDGSDTLIKNSKIKVDGGTLYDGYINSADTETMVAPPWVLGIVGNARATNLLGDNSTMTVYNSDVYAAKWGVLSTDGCSNVVLDAINTKINMDLSGDDLTEDSGYGAYAIGSATENFYGSTFNVPTYAVICANGDNVVNFLSSKGNIQTMKYSDAKKTYVKGQYSFKDSQVKDQKTTVNSENFGVSVWGGGTVNVKDGTTFNTGSTAFLFKTGGQHTGAAVNIDNAKINTENNTLLQVLDNEDSAATDPNNEGMVFVNKYYEEKEGWLGLENDTLYKAGEKDKATTEAINITNATLSGDIYNGSGYKQMAAELNVTLGKGANLTGAISASTIKHTTDGGKTQNTNIPMSKYYQFGHVINKAYYNGANDVNLTLTDDAVWNVKDESIVTSLTVGANAKINGTVYVNGTKTAVEAGKTYTGTITVKPL
;
A
#
# COMPACT_ATOMS: atom_id res chain seq x y z
N MET A 1 16.73 -29.37 50.65
CA MET A 1 18.20 -29.40 50.61
C MET A 1 18.66 -30.47 49.62
N ASN A 2 19.59 -30.11 48.73
CA ASN A 2 20.39 -30.90 47.75
C ASN A 2 19.65 -31.74 46.70
N LYS A 3 19.72 -31.41 45.39
CA LYS A 3 20.86 -31.47 44.42
C LYS A 3 21.46 -32.86 44.23
N SER A 4 21.41 -33.28 42.96
CA SER A 4 22.34 -34.17 42.26
C SER A 4 21.98 -35.65 42.15
N ILE A 5 21.22 -36.00 41.09
CA ILE A 5 21.52 -37.17 40.25
C ILE A 5 21.25 -36.80 38.78
N LYS A 6 22.32 -36.41 38.09
CA LYS A 6 22.43 -36.55 36.63
C LYS A 6 23.06 -37.92 36.36
N THR A 7 22.76 -38.41 35.15
CA THR A 7 23.55 -39.35 34.34
C THR A 7 23.17 -40.83 34.44
N THR A 8 22.60 -41.31 33.34
CA THR A 8 23.03 -42.50 32.57
C THR A 8 21.88 -43.47 32.33
N CYS A 9 21.28 -43.40 31.15
CA CYS A 9 20.87 -44.59 30.38
C CYS A 9 20.63 -44.19 28.92
N LYS A 10 21.58 -44.56 28.07
CA LYS A 10 21.50 -44.52 26.61
C LYS A 10 21.45 -45.99 26.14
N LYS A 11 20.61 -46.26 25.13
CA LYS A 11 20.52 -47.50 24.31
C LYS A 11 19.65 -48.61 24.96
N THR A 12 18.69 -49.28 24.30
CA THR A 12 18.63 -49.74 22.90
C THR A 12 17.21 -50.24 22.51
N LEU A 13 16.87 -50.14 21.21
CA LEU A 13 16.04 -51.05 20.37
C LEU A 13 14.52 -51.17 20.66
N VAL A 14 13.64 -50.51 19.88
CA VAL A 14 13.00 -50.94 18.60
C VAL A 14 11.96 -52.06 18.78
N ILE A 15 10.67 -51.73 18.55
CA ILE A 15 9.73 -52.40 17.62
C ILE A 15 8.49 -51.49 17.39
N LEU A 16 8.27 -51.23 16.10
CA LEU A 16 7.14 -50.72 15.32
C LEU A 16 5.72 -50.67 15.96
N LEU A 17 5.05 -49.51 15.86
CA LEU A 17 3.64 -49.43 15.45
C LEU A 17 3.34 -48.04 14.84
N ALA A 18 2.79 -48.03 13.63
CA ALA A 18 2.24 -46.85 12.99
C ALA A 18 1.04 -46.30 13.78
N VAL A 19 0.86 -44.97 13.79
CA VAL A 19 -0.41 -44.20 13.83
C VAL A 19 -0.12 -42.77 14.33
N ILE A 20 -0.38 -41.81 13.43
CA ILE A 20 -0.83 -40.42 13.66
C ILE A 20 0.01 -39.56 14.61
N THR A 21 0.71 -38.56 14.07
CA THR A 21 1.10 -37.37 14.83
C THR A 21 0.90 -36.12 14.00
N MET A 22 -0.25 -35.49 14.28
CA MET A 22 -0.53 -34.05 14.29
C MET A 22 0.14 -33.19 13.22
N VAL A 23 -0.62 -33.03 12.14
CA VAL A 23 -0.64 -31.83 11.33
C VAL A 23 -1.13 -30.67 12.21
N GLY A 24 -0.20 -29.91 12.77
CA GLY A 24 -0.46 -28.58 13.33
C GLY A 24 -0.17 -27.53 12.26
N PHE A 25 -1.10 -27.32 11.33
CA PHE A 25 -1.07 -26.16 10.43
C PHE A 25 -1.48 -24.91 11.22
N GLY A 26 -0.54 -24.36 11.99
CA GLY A 26 -0.52 -22.94 12.30
C GLY A 26 0.46 -22.29 11.34
N MET A 27 -0.04 -21.70 10.25
CA MET A 27 0.78 -20.83 9.42
C MET A 27 1.18 -19.60 10.26
N PRO A 28 2.47 -19.23 10.30
CA PRO A 28 2.90 -18.00 10.96
C PRO A 28 2.34 -16.80 10.20
N GLY A 29 1.64 -15.94 10.94
CA GLY A 29 1.25 -14.63 10.46
C GLY A 29 2.47 -13.81 10.07
N LEU A 30 2.34 -13.03 9.00
CA LEU A 30 3.29 -11.96 8.70
C LEU A 30 3.12 -10.85 9.74
N SER A 31 3.75 -11.02 10.90
CA SER A 31 4.27 -9.88 11.64
C SER A 31 5.33 -9.22 10.78
N TYR A 32 5.14 -7.95 10.43
CA TYR A 32 6.27 -7.13 10.02
C TYR A 32 7.27 -7.13 11.20
N LEU A 33 8.35 -7.91 11.05
CA LEU A 33 9.50 -8.09 11.94
C LEU A 33 9.27 -8.87 13.27
N ASP A 34 9.52 -10.19 13.25
CA ASP A 34 10.47 -10.83 14.19
C ASP A 34 11.05 -12.11 13.52
N GLY A 35 12.35 -12.32 13.66
CA GLY A 35 13.18 -13.13 12.77
C GLY A 35 13.23 -14.65 13.03
N SER A 36 13.97 -15.30 12.12
CA SER A 36 14.45 -16.70 12.08
C SER A 36 13.52 -17.76 11.49
N GLY A 37 13.94 -18.35 10.35
CA GLY A 37 13.35 -19.55 9.75
C GLY A 37 13.83 -19.82 8.32
N ASP A 38 14.86 -20.67 8.17
CA ASP A 38 15.43 -21.12 6.89
C ASP A 38 14.47 -22.00 6.07
N ALA A 39 14.44 -21.82 4.73
CA ALA A 39 13.84 -22.78 3.78
C ALA A 39 14.74 -22.97 2.53
N GLY A 40 15.00 -24.25 2.21
CA GLY A 40 16.02 -24.73 1.26
C GLY A 40 15.66 -24.66 -0.24
N ILE A 41 16.71 -24.77 -1.06
CA ILE A 41 16.75 -24.45 -2.51
C ILE A 41 16.73 -25.72 -3.39
N TYR A 42 15.91 -25.72 -4.46
CA TYR A 42 16.11 -26.59 -5.64
C TYR A 42 16.82 -25.85 -6.79
N SER A 43 17.71 -26.54 -7.50
CA SER A 43 18.64 -25.97 -8.50
C SER A 43 18.37 -26.44 -9.94
N TYR A 44 18.48 -25.52 -10.91
CA TYR A 44 18.68 -25.81 -12.34
C TYR A 44 19.65 -24.78 -12.95
N ALA A 45 20.41 -25.21 -13.97
CA ALA A 45 21.76 -24.76 -14.32
C ALA A 45 21.92 -23.42 -15.11
N ALA A 46 23.11 -22.82 -14.96
CA ALA A 46 23.56 -21.53 -15.51
C ALA A 46 24.07 -21.59 -16.97
N VAL A 47 24.05 -20.45 -17.68
CA VAL A 47 24.76 -20.23 -18.97
C VAL A 47 25.59 -18.94 -18.87
N LYS A 48 26.77 -18.95 -19.51
CA LYS A 48 28.02 -18.21 -19.25
C LYS A 48 27.99 -16.66 -19.29
N SER A 49 28.75 -16.05 -18.39
CA SER A 49 29.03 -14.60 -18.23
C SER A 49 30.34 -14.16 -18.90
N GLY A 50 30.31 -13.10 -19.73
CA GLY A 50 31.50 -12.34 -20.17
C GLY A 50 31.33 -11.70 -21.56
N GLY A 51 31.31 -10.36 -21.66
CA GLY A 51 31.09 -9.66 -22.95
C GLY A 51 32.13 -9.99 -24.03
N GLU A 52 31.69 -10.08 -25.29
CA GLU A 52 32.48 -10.53 -26.44
C GLU A 52 33.14 -9.36 -27.15
N TYR A 53 34.39 -9.52 -27.57
CA TYR A 53 35.05 -8.50 -28.40
C TYR A 53 34.44 -8.46 -29.80
N ILE A 54 34.37 -7.28 -30.38
CA ILE A 54 33.79 -7.06 -31.72
C ILE A 54 34.89 -7.03 -32.76
N LYS A 55 34.74 -7.85 -33.80
CA LYS A 55 35.62 -7.90 -34.98
C LYS A 55 35.24 -6.84 -36.02
N SER A 56 33.95 -6.65 -36.31
CA SER A 56 33.50 -5.64 -37.27
C SER A 56 32.03 -5.21 -37.05
N ILE A 57 31.65 -4.02 -37.53
CA ILE A 57 30.25 -3.57 -37.56
C ILE A 57 29.93 -3.04 -38.97
N LYS A 58 28.99 -3.65 -39.67
CA LYS A 58 28.53 -3.27 -41.03
C LYS A 58 27.01 -3.10 -41.05
N GLY A 59 26.52 -1.92 -41.41
CA GLY A 59 25.09 -1.61 -41.31
C GLY A 59 24.62 -1.68 -39.86
N SER A 60 23.60 -2.49 -39.59
CA SER A 60 23.14 -2.90 -38.25
C SER A 60 23.77 -4.22 -37.78
N THR A 61 24.61 -4.89 -38.57
CA THR A 61 25.18 -6.19 -38.23
C THR A 61 26.51 -6.04 -37.49
N ILE A 62 26.62 -6.69 -36.35
CA ILE A 62 27.80 -6.82 -35.50
C ILE A 62 28.43 -8.19 -35.77
N THR A 63 29.74 -8.24 -35.94
CA THR A 63 30.49 -9.49 -36.00
C THR A 63 31.44 -9.54 -34.82
N THR A 64 31.30 -10.54 -33.96
CA THR A 64 32.13 -10.75 -32.76
C THR A 64 33.47 -11.39 -33.14
N LYS A 65 34.42 -11.43 -32.21
CA LYS A 65 35.81 -11.87 -32.42
C LYS A 65 35.91 -13.33 -32.85
N ASP A 66 35.00 -14.17 -32.35
CA ASP A 66 34.81 -15.57 -32.74
C ASP A 66 34.07 -15.75 -34.08
N GLY A 67 33.62 -14.65 -34.71
CA GLY A 67 33.04 -14.67 -36.04
C GLY A 67 31.51 -14.77 -36.11
N GLN A 68 30.82 -14.80 -34.95
CA GLN A 68 29.35 -14.77 -34.90
C GLN A 68 28.82 -13.45 -35.45
N LYS A 69 27.69 -13.50 -36.17
CA LYS A 69 27.06 -12.32 -36.77
C LYS A 69 25.69 -12.10 -36.13
N GLU A 70 25.43 -10.88 -35.66
CA GLU A 70 24.20 -10.52 -34.96
C GLU A 70 23.68 -9.16 -35.40
N LYS A 71 22.37 -8.94 -35.33
CA LYS A 71 21.78 -7.62 -35.56
C LYS A 71 21.82 -6.80 -34.28
N TYR A 72 22.25 -5.55 -34.40
CA TYR A 72 22.17 -4.56 -33.35
C TYR A 72 20.71 -4.35 -32.93
N ASN A 73 20.48 -4.41 -31.62
CA ASN A 73 19.25 -4.00 -30.96
C ASN A 73 19.60 -3.07 -29.79
N SER A 74 18.62 -2.32 -29.27
CA SER A 74 18.83 -1.36 -28.19
C SER A 74 19.24 -1.97 -26.84
N GLY A 75 19.07 -3.29 -26.66
CA GLY A 75 19.54 -4.04 -25.47
C GLY A 75 21.02 -4.45 -25.52
N MET A 76 21.74 -4.10 -26.58
CA MET A 76 23.19 -4.35 -26.68
C MET A 76 24.00 -3.14 -26.16
N THR A 77 24.88 -3.40 -25.20
CA THR A 77 25.78 -2.39 -24.62
C THR A 77 27.19 -2.53 -25.18
N PHE A 78 27.86 -1.41 -25.49
CA PHE A 78 29.23 -1.41 -26.03
C PHE A 78 30.22 -0.78 -25.05
N VAL A 79 31.39 -1.39 -24.88
CA VAL A 79 32.43 -0.88 -23.96
C VAL A 79 33.78 -0.79 -24.68
N SER A 80 34.49 0.32 -24.52
CA SER A 80 35.85 0.51 -25.03
C SER A 80 36.70 1.30 -24.04
N GLY A 81 37.89 0.79 -23.71
CA GLY A 81 38.77 1.41 -22.72
C GLY A 81 38.16 1.47 -21.30
N GLY A 82 37.31 0.50 -20.95
CA GLY A 82 36.64 0.45 -19.65
C GLY A 82 35.42 1.37 -19.51
N SER A 83 35.06 2.12 -20.56
CA SER A 83 33.89 3.02 -20.56
C SER A 83 32.83 2.58 -21.56
N GLU A 84 31.56 2.70 -21.18
CA GLU A 84 30.42 2.47 -22.07
C GLU A 84 30.37 3.54 -23.18
N ILE A 85 29.98 3.11 -24.38
CA ILE A 85 29.89 3.95 -25.56
C ILE A 85 28.64 3.61 -26.36
N ILE A 86 28.07 4.60 -27.05
CA ILE A 86 26.90 4.40 -27.92
C ILE A 86 27.26 3.62 -29.19
N TYR A 87 26.28 2.99 -29.82
CA TYR A 87 26.44 2.21 -31.05
C TYR A 87 27.20 2.95 -32.17
N ALA A 88 26.89 4.24 -32.38
CA ALA A 88 27.58 5.07 -33.36
C ALA A 88 29.10 5.19 -33.05
N SER A 89 29.45 5.39 -31.79
CA SER A 89 30.84 5.45 -31.33
C SER A 89 31.53 4.08 -31.38
N ALA A 90 30.82 2.99 -31.10
CA ALA A 90 31.34 1.64 -31.27
C ALA A 90 31.72 1.36 -32.72
N LYS A 91 30.87 1.73 -33.69
CA LYS A 91 31.14 1.61 -35.13
C LYS A 91 32.40 2.38 -35.54
N THR A 92 32.57 3.60 -35.06
CA THR A 92 33.77 4.42 -35.33
C THR A 92 35.03 3.81 -34.72
N LYS A 93 34.96 3.34 -33.47
CA LYS A 93 36.10 2.76 -32.76
C LYS A 93 36.55 1.40 -33.32
N VAL A 94 35.60 0.53 -33.69
CA VAL A 94 35.91 -0.74 -34.37
C VAL A 94 36.56 -0.50 -35.73
N LYS A 95 36.07 0.47 -36.51
CA LYS A 95 36.70 0.88 -37.78
C LYS A 95 38.12 1.41 -37.60
N ALA A 96 38.38 2.11 -36.49
CA ALA A 96 39.70 2.62 -36.11
C ALA A 96 40.61 1.56 -35.45
N GLY A 97 40.22 0.28 -35.47
CA GLY A 97 41.02 -0.83 -34.90
C GLY A 97 41.09 -0.84 -33.38
N LYS A 98 40.23 -0.09 -32.67
CA LYS A 98 40.20 -0.07 -31.20
C LYS A 98 39.34 -1.20 -30.65
N SER A 99 39.78 -1.78 -29.54
CA SER A 99 39.03 -2.84 -28.84
C SER A 99 37.69 -2.32 -28.34
N VAL A 100 36.62 -2.99 -28.78
CA VAL A 100 35.25 -2.77 -28.31
C VAL A 100 34.66 -4.12 -27.93
N LYS A 101 34.00 -4.19 -26.77
CA LYS A 101 33.20 -5.35 -26.36
C LYS A 101 31.72 -5.05 -26.56
N VAL A 102 30.94 -6.04 -26.99
CA VAL A 102 29.48 -6.03 -26.96
C VAL A 102 29.02 -6.93 -25.81
N TYR A 103 28.10 -6.41 -25.01
CA TYR A 103 27.39 -7.15 -23.98
C TYR A 103 25.96 -7.31 -24.46
N LYS A 104 25.54 -8.57 -24.57
CA LYS A 104 24.17 -8.94 -24.90
C LYS A 104 23.43 -8.99 -23.57
N GLN A 105 22.43 -8.14 -23.36
CA GLN A 105 21.52 -8.32 -22.23
C GLN A 105 20.63 -9.54 -22.51
N TYR A 106 21.18 -10.74 -22.34
CA TYR A 106 20.38 -11.90 -22.00
C TYR A 106 20.21 -11.83 -20.47
N PHE A 107 19.11 -11.25 -20.00
CA PHE A 107 18.78 -11.32 -18.59
C PHE A 107 18.34 -12.75 -18.27
N LYS A 108 19.24 -13.54 -17.66
CA LYS A 108 18.79 -14.58 -16.75
C LYS A 108 18.36 -13.87 -15.45
N PRO A 109 17.21 -14.23 -14.86
CA PRO A 109 16.81 -13.72 -13.55
C PRO A 109 17.94 -14.03 -12.56
N TYR A 110 18.30 -13.05 -11.73
CA TYR A 110 19.26 -13.27 -10.65
C TYR A 110 18.66 -14.29 -9.68
N LYS A 111 19.29 -15.48 -9.65
CA LYS A 111 19.15 -16.45 -8.56
C LYS A 111 20.25 -16.13 -7.55
N ASN A 112 19.88 -15.78 -6.33
CA ASN A 112 20.85 -15.62 -5.24
C ASN A 112 21.58 -16.95 -5.00
N ILE A 113 22.90 -16.93 -5.16
CA ILE A 113 23.80 -17.99 -4.70
C ILE A 113 23.97 -17.76 -3.20
N VAL A 114 23.43 -18.69 -2.40
CA VAL A 114 23.79 -18.83 -0.98
C VAL A 114 25.26 -19.25 -0.92
N SER A 115 26.10 -18.41 -0.33
CA SER A 115 27.40 -18.85 0.18
C SER A 115 27.25 -19.07 1.67
N GLY A 116 27.26 -20.34 2.08
CA GLY A 116 27.37 -20.72 3.48
C GLY A 116 28.69 -20.23 4.07
N SER A 117 28.65 -19.96 5.37
CA SER A 117 29.83 -20.05 6.22
C SER A 117 29.34 -20.59 7.55
N ASP A 118 29.96 -21.71 7.94
CA ASP A 118 29.69 -22.47 9.14
C ASP A 118 29.65 -21.60 10.40
N ASP A 119 28.67 -21.88 11.25
CA ASP A 119 28.68 -21.49 12.65
C ASP A 119 29.71 -22.31 13.43
N GLY A 120 30.45 -21.60 14.26
CA GLY A 120 31.22 -22.15 15.36
C GLY A 120 31.68 -21.02 16.27
N ASP A 121 30.86 -20.62 17.24
CA ASP A 121 30.96 -21.16 18.60
C ASP A 121 30.01 -20.39 19.54
N ALA A 122 29.49 -21.11 20.52
CA ALA A 122 28.49 -20.65 21.47
C ALA A 122 29.10 -19.98 22.70
N GLY A 123 28.36 -19.06 23.34
CA GLY A 123 28.49 -18.84 24.78
C GLY A 123 28.13 -17.46 25.32
N GLY A 124 27.02 -17.41 26.08
CA GLY A 124 26.90 -16.54 27.27
C GLY A 124 26.02 -15.30 27.16
N ALA A 125 24.77 -15.42 27.59
CA ALA A 125 23.96 -14.29 28.10
C ALA A 125 24.46 -13.87 29.50
N PRO A 126 23.94 -12.80 30.17
CA PRO A 126 23.17 -11.64 29.72
C PRO A 126 23.74 -10.28 30.22
N GLY A 127 23.42 -9.15 29.59
CA GLY A 127 23.76 -7.84 30.15
C GLY A 127 23.34 -6.67 29.27
N GLY A 128 22.60 -5.72 29.85
CA GLY A 128 22.08 -4.54 29.15
C GLY A 128 23.15 -3.77 28.41
N GLY A 129 22.87 -3.47 27.14
CA GLY A 129 23.68 -2.67 26.26
C GLY A 129 22.81 -2.15 25.15
N THR A 130 22.90 -0.85 24.90
CA THR A 130 22.23 -0.10 23.83
C THR A 130 22.26 -0.84 22.51
N ASP A 131 21.08 -1.10 21.94
CA ASP A 131 20.93 -1.74 20.63
C ASP A 131 21.35 -0.79 19.51
N THR A 132 22.66 -0.70 19.31
CA THR A 132 23.27 -0.12 18.12
C THR A 132 23.44 -1.22 17.07
N GLY A 133 22.42 -1.42 16.24
CA GLY A 133 22.64 -1.90 14.87
C GLY A 133 21.85 -3.12 14.43
N ASN A 134 20.54 -2.94 14.20
CA ASN A 134 19.89 -3.62 13.08
C ASN A 134 20.23 -2.88 11.78
N LYS A 135 20.98 -3.57 10.92
CA LYS A 135 21.42 -3.14 9.60
C LYS A 135 20.29 -3.35 8.60
N PHE A 136 19.66 -2.26 8.17
CA PHE A 136 18.98 -2.21 6.87
C PHE A 136 20.05 -2.23 5.77
N GLY A 137 19.94 -3.19 4.84
CA GLY A 137 20.63 -3.21 3.55
C GLY A 137 22.17 -3.14 3.60
N SER A 138 22.85 -4.12 4.21
CA SER A 138 24.31 -4.28 4.03
C SER A 138 24.69 -5.57 3.31
N SER A 139 24.31 -5.73 2.04
CA SER A 139 25.11 -6.45 1.04
C SER A 139 24.40 -6.56 -0.32
N THR A 140 24.41 -5.50 -1.11
CA THR A 140 24.45 -5.67 -2.57
C THR A 140 25.63 -4.87 -3.12
N SER A 141 26.83 -5.41 -2.91
CA SER A 141 27.94 -5.17 -3.81
C SER A 141 27.61 -5.77 -5.18
N LYS A 142 26.69 -5.12 -5.93
CA LYS A 142 26.48 -5.15 -7.40
C LYS A 142 25.15 -4.46 -7.80
N ILE A 143 24.92 -3.22 -7.35
CA ILE A 143 24.14 -2.27 -8.16
C ILE A 143 24.99 -2.00 -9.41
N GLY A 144 24.61 -2.59 -10.54
CA GLY A 144 25.38 -2.55 -11.77
C GLY A 144 25.46 -1.14 -12.34
N THR A 145 26.55 -0.42 -12.11
CA THR A 145 27.12 0.69 -12.92
C THR A 145 26.23 1.85 -13.43
N ALA A 146 24.92 1.86 -13.24
CA ALA A 146 24.04 2.96 -13.57
C ALA A 146 24.26 4.07 -12.54
N LYS A 147 25.07 5.07 -12.92
CA LYS A 147 25.30 6.26 -12.08
C LYS A 147 24.00 7.06 -12.00
N PHE A 148 23.31 7.03 -10.86
CA PHE A 148 22.20 7.94 -10.57
C PHE A 148 22.64 9.38 -10.77
N ARG A 149 21.74 10.21 -11.30
CA ARG A 149 22.00 11.62 -11.59
C ARG A 149 21.10 12.45 -10.69
N ILE A 150 21.69 13.46 -10.06
CA ILE A 150 20.96 14.43 -9.26
C ILE A 150 21.07 15.79 -9.95
N GLY A 151 19.96 16.51 -10.05
CA GLY A 151 19.94 17.90 -10.51
C GLY A 151 20.42 18.85 -9.41
N TYR A 152 19.60 19.00 -8.38
CA TYR A 152 19.89 19.79 -7.19
C TYR A 152 19.82 18.93 -5.92
N TYR A 153 20.89 18.98 -5.13
CA TYR A 153 20.93 18.41 -3.78
C TYR A 153 20.92 19.55 -2.77
N ILE A 154 19.85 19.64 -1.97
CA ILE A 154 19.58 20.76 -1.05
C ILE A 154 19.78 20.29 0.38
N THR A 155 20.65 20.96 1.13
CA THR A 155 20.98 20.63 2.53
C THR A 155 20.99 21.88 3.42
N ASN A 156 21.17 21.67 4.73
CA ASN A 156 21.45 22.72 5.69
C ASN A 156 22.86 23.31 5.43
N GLY A 157 22.92 24.39 4.65
CA GLY A 157 24.16 24.93 4.10
C GLY A 157 23.98 25.51 2.69
N GLY A 158 22.92 25.11 1.98
CA GLY A 158 22.58 25.60 0.65
C GLY A 158 22.43 24.48 -0.37
N ILE A 159 22.93 24.71 -1.58
CA ILE A 159 23.07 23.65 -2.57
C ILE A 159 24.47 23.10 -2.37
N ASP A 160 24.56 21.80 -2.11
CA ASP A 160 25.85 21.16 -1.99
C ASP A 160 26.24 20.52 -3.33
N GLY A 161 27.41 20.92 -3.84
CA GLY A 161 28.12 20.19 -4.90
C GLY A 161 29.24 19.31 -4.36
N ASP A 162 29.56 19.45 -3.06
CA ASP A 162 30.61 18.75 -2.33
C ASP A 162 30.00 17.65 -1.44
N LEU A 163 30.00 16.43 -1.97
CA LEU A 163 29.38 15.25 -1.41
C LEU A 163 30.07 14.70 -0.14
N SER A 164 31.06 15.43 0.41
CA SER A 164 31.83 15.01 1.59
C SER A 164 31.08 15.16 2.93
N LEU A 165 29.95 15.89 2.94
CA LEU A 165 29.07 16.03 4.11
C LEU A 165 27.98 14.96 4.22
N VAL A 166 27.90 14.01 3.27
CA VAL A 166 27.11 12.78 3.40
C VAL A 166 27.82 11.83 4.40
N LYS A 167 27.99 12.28 5.64
CA LYS A 167 28.49 11.45 6.75
C LYS A 167 27.32 10.87 7.52
N ALA A 168 26.98 9.64 7.11
CA ALA A 168 26.50 8.54 7.94
C ALA A 168 25.98 8.92 9.34
N LYS A 169 24.69 9.27 9.46
CA LYS A 169 23.91 9.13 10.71
C LYS A 169 22.38 8.97 10.49
N SER A 170 21.92 8.48 9.34
CA SER A 170 20.53 8.00 9.20
C SER A 170 20.52 6.59 8.61
N LYS A 171 19.58 5.77 9.09
CA LYS A 171 19.33 4.39 8.66
C LYS A 171 18.50 4.31 7.37
N SER A 172 18.21 5.45 6.74
CA SER A 172 17.41 5.59 5.51
C SER A 172 18.22 6.04 4.30
N GLY A 173 17.96 5.35 3.18
CA GLY A 173 18.03 5.80 1.78
C GLY A 173 19.35 6.25 1.14
N ILE A 174 20.21 7.01 1.84
CA ILE A 174 21.24 7.85 1.19
C ILE A 174 22.68 7.43 1.50
N SER A 175 22.89 6.56 2.50
CA SER A 175 24.24 6.08 2.87
C SER A 175 24.99 5.35 1.73
N SER A 176 24.28 4.90 0.69
CA SER A 176 24.84 4.26 -0.52
C SER A 176 25.34 5.24 -1.60
N LEU A 177 25.06 6.55 -1.47
CA LEU A 177 25.47 7.58 -2.44
C LEU A 177 26.92 8.09 -2.25
N VAL A 178 27.64 7.59 -1.24
CA VAL A 178 28.99 8.06 -0.91
C VAL A 178 30.03 7.39 -1.81
N GLY A 179 30.57 8.17 -2.77
CA GLY A 179 31.86 7.88 -3.40
C GLY A 179 31.94 7.86 -4.93
N LYS A 180 30.88 8.21 -5.69
CA LYS A 180 30.96 8.21 -7.17
C LYS A 180 30.31 9.46 -7.78
N THR A 181 31.08 10.18 -8.59
CA THR A 181 30.79 11.46 -9.24
C THR A 181 29.35 11.58 -9.76
N LEU A 182 28.55 12.45 -9.13
CA LEU A 182 27.26 12.92 -9.64
C LEU A 182 27.51 13.97 -10.74
N SER A 183 27.01 13.72 -11.94
CA SER A 183 27.00 14.73 -13.02
C SER A 183 25.67 15.46 -13.00
N LEU A 184 25.66 16.80 -13.08
CA LEU A 184 24.46 17.59 -13.35
C LEU A 184 23.72 16.95 -14.54
N GLY A 185 22.49 16.51 -14.31
CA GLY A 185 21.71 15.85 -15.34
C GLY A 185 21.49 16.77 -16.54
N LYS A 186 21.88 16.35 -17.75
CA LYS A 186 21.64 17.12 -19.00
C LYS A 186 20.16 17.50 -19.25
N GLY A 187 19.22 16.95 -18.46
CA GLY A 187 17.79 17.25 -18.53
C GLY A 187 17.34 18.47 -17.72
N VAL A 188 18.19 19.06 -16.88
CA VAL A 188 17.89 20.34 -16.20
C VAL A 188 18.28 21.49 -17.13
N VAL A 189 17.29 22.22 -17.64
CA VAL A 189 17.47 23.18 -18.75
C VAL A 189 17.16 24.63 -18.37
N GLY A 190 16.75 24.88 -17.14
CA GLY A 190 16.52 26.23 -16.63
C GLY A 190 16.04 26.27 -15.19
N GLY A 191 16.02 27.47 -14.61
CA GLY A 191 15.64 27.72 -13.21
C GLY A 191 16.65 28.64 -12.53
N THR A 192 16.25 29.18 -11.38
CA THR A 192 17.16 29.93 -10.49
C THR A 192 17.12 29.32 -9.11
N VAL A 193 18.26 29.24 -8.45
CA VAL A 193 18.34 28.80 -7.06
C VAL A 193 18.99 29.88 -6.23
N LYS A 194 18.38 30.17 -5.08
CA LYS A 194 18.87 31.15 -4.11
C LYS A 194 18.83 30.55 -2.72
N THR A 195 19.95 30.60 -2.03
CA THR A 195 20.03 30.23 -0.62
C THR A 195 20.04 31.49 0.23
N SER A 196 19.23 31.52 1.28
CA SER A 196 19.22 32.59 2.29
C SER A 196 20.61 32.76 2.92
N LYS A 197 20.94 33.98 3.39
CA LYS A 197 22.23 34.25 4.07
C LYS A 197 22.51 33.32 5.26
N SER A 198 21.46 32.83 5.93
CA SER A 198 21.59 31.89 7.04
C SER A 198 21.85 30.45 6.61
N GLY A 199 21.85 30.14 5.30
CA GLY A 199 22.01 28.79 4.76
C GLY A 199 20.81 27.84 4.98
N ARG A 200 19.74 28.34 5.62
CA ARG A 200 18.61 27.50 6.10
C ARG A 200 17.52 27.29 5.07
N THR A 201 17.26 28.30 4.23
CA THR A 201 16.22 28.24 3.22
C THR A 201 16.82 28.32 1.82
N THR A 202 16.56 27.31 1.01
CA THR A 202 16.90 27.27 -0.40
C THR A 202 15.63 27.41 -1.21
N THR A 203 15.59 28.39 -2.12
CA THR A 203 14.46 28.63 -3.02
C THR A 203 14.88 28.31 -4.44
N VAL A 204 14.17 27.37 -5.07
CA VAL A 204 14.26 27.03 -6.48
C VAL A 204 13.06 27.65 -7.19
N ASN A 205 13.28 28.55 -8.14
CA ASN A 205 12.22 29.19 -8.91
C ASN A 205 12.32 28.85 -10.40
N ASN A 206 11.17 28.60 -11.03
CA ASN A 206 11.04 28.42 -12.48
C ASN A 206 11.92 27.28 -13.03
N LEU A 207 12.12 26.22 -12.23
CA LEU A 207 12.87 25.05 -12.65
C LEU A 207 12.21 24.44 -13.90
N LYS A 208 13.02 24.12 -14.91
CA LYS A 208 12.58 23.41 -16.11
C LYS A 208 13.41 22.15 -16.29
N VAL A 209 12.72 21.03 -16.34
CA VAL A 209 13.33 19.72 -16.55
C VAL A 209 12.62 19.00 -17.69
N ASN A 210 13.39 18.51 -18.65
CA ASN A 210 12.91 17.58 -19.66
C ASN A 210 13.94 16.47 -19.82
N SER A 211 13.63 15.28 -19.30
CA SER A 211 14.56 14.16 -19.23
C SER A 211 13.90 12.90 -19.74
N TYR A 212 14.61 12.17 -20.60
CA TYR A 212 14.27 10.81 -21.03
C TYR A 212 15.10 9.75 -20.29
N SER A 213 15.83 10.17 -19.26
CA SER A 213 16.67 9.30 -18.42
C SER A 213 15.83 8.65 -17.33
N ASP A 214 16.03 7.37 -17.09
CA ASP A 214 15.34 6.62 -16.02
C ASP A 214 15.94 6.93 -14.64
N ASN A 215 17.22 7.28 -14.59
CA ASN A 215 17.99 7.44 -13.36
C ASN A 215 18.27 8.91 -12.95
N LEU A 216 17.33 9.83 -13.21
CA LEU A 216 17.45 11.24 -12.79
C LEU A 216 16.47 11.56 -11.65
N ASN A 217 17.00 12.13 -10.57
CA ASN A 217 16.26 12.85 -9.53
C ASN A 217 16.56 14.36 -9.68
N PRO A 218 15.65 15.17 -10.23
CA PRO A 218 15.88 16.59 -10.43
C PRO A 218 16.11 17.38 -9.14
N ILE A 219 15.37 17.08 -8.08
CA ILE A 219 15.51 17.72 -6.78
C ILE A 219 15.54 16.64 -5.69
N VAL A 220 16.54 16.70 -4.84
CA VAL A 220 16.60 15.95 -3.58
C VAL A 220 16.81 16.96 -2.46
N VAL A 221 15.97 16.89 -1.42
CA VAL A 221 16.04 17.75 -0.23
C VAL A 221 16.36 16.89 0.98
N GLN A 222 17.53 17.12 1.59
CA GLN A 222 17.94 16.45 2.82
C GLN A 222 17.80 17.40 4.00
N GLY A 223 17.06 16.97 5.02
CA GLY A 223 17.09 17.63 6.31
C GLY A 223 18.26 17.16 7.17
N THR A 224 18.22 17.45 8.47
CA THR A 224 19.25 17.01 9.42
C THR A 224 18.60 16.76 10.78
N ASN A 225 19.12 15.81 11.54
CA ASN A 225 18.72 15.56 12.94
C ASN A 225 19.25 16.61 13.93
N SER A 226 19.70 17.77 13.45
CA SER A 226 20.17 18.89 14.28
C SER A 226 19.03 19.89 14.54
N ALA A 227 19.17 20.77 15.54
CA ALA A 227 18.22 21.87 15.81
C ALA A 227 18.02 22.86 14.63
N LYS A 228 18.76 22.71 13.53
CA LYS A 228 18.70 23.54 12.33
C LYS A 228 18.01 22.76 11.21
N LYS A 229 16.70 23.01 11.01
CA LYS A 229 15.89 22.40 9.95
C LYS A 229 16.30 22.92 8.56
N THR A 230 16.33 22.04 7.55
CA THR A 230 16.45 22.42 6.14
C THR A 230 15.09 22.85 5.62
N TYR A 231 15.01 24.03 4.98
CA TYR A 231 13.81 24.51 4.32
C TYR A 231 14.02 24.64 2.81
N ALA A 232 13.18 23.98 2.01
CA ALA A 232 13.17 24.11 0.56
C ALA A 232 11.87 24.76 0.08
N LYS A 233 11.96 25.70 -0.86
CA LYS A 233 10.81 26.28 -1.56
C LYS A 233 11.00 26.08 -3.05
N ILE A 234 10.12 25.32 -3.67
CA ILE A 234 10.17 24.93 -5.08
C ILE A 234 8.97 25.58 -5.76
N ASN A 235 9.20 26.71 -6.43
CA ASN A 235 8.13 27.52 -6.98
C ASN A 235 8.12 27.44 -8.52
N ASN A 236 6.94 27.24 -9.08
CA ASN A 236 6.70 27.26 -10.53
C ASN A 236 7.62 26.31 -11.30
N ALA A 237 7.84 25.11 -10.76
CA ALA A 237 8.66 24.09 -11.41
C ALA A 237 7.85 23.38 -12.50
N LYS A 238 8.44 23.17 -13.67
CA LYS A 238 7.92 22.30 -14.73
C LYS A 238 8.89 21.13 -14.94
N ILE A 239 8.46 19.93 -14.56
CA ILE A 239 9.32 18.74 -14.55
C ILE A 239 8.69 17.64 -15.40
N ASN A 240 9.33 17.31 -16.51
CA ASN A 240 8.96 16.19 -17.36
C ASN A 240 10.04 15.10 -17.28
N LEU A 241 9.71 13.97 -16.66
CA LEU A 241 10.54 12.77 -16.60
C LEU A 241 9.92 11.69 -17.50
N LEU A 242 10.26 11.74 -18.78
CA LEU A 242 9.70 10.93 -19.85
C LEU A 242 10.54 9.66 -20.13
N GLY A 243 11.23 9.16 -19.11
CA GLY A 243 11.98 7.91 -19.18
C GLY A 243 11.04 6.72 -19.33
N LYS A 244 11.54 5.64 -19.92
CA LYS A 244 10.77 4.40 -20.13
C LYS A 244 11.26 3.29 -19.22
N SER A 245 11.59 3.62 -17.97
CA SER A 245 11.99 2.63 -16.98
C SER A 245 10.93 1.54 -16.91
N ASP A 246 11.39 0.30 -16.91
CA ASP A 246 10.58 -0.91 -16.88
C ASP A 246 10.53 -1.54 -15.48
N GLY A 247 11.19 -0.93 -14.48
CA GLY A 247 11.27 -1.42 -13.11
C GLY A 247 12.46 -2.35 -12.83
N SER A 248 13.36 -2.60 -13.78
CA SER A 248 14.51 -3.52 -13.61
C SER A 248 15.66 -2.98 -12.73
N GLY A 249 15.36 -2.16 -11.71
CA GLY A 249 16.32 -1.68 -10.70
C GLY A 249 16.97 -0.32 -10.99
N THR A 250 16.40 0.47 -11.91
CA THR A 250 16.86 1.85 -12.20
C THR A 250 16.04 2.94 -11.49
N VAL A 251 14.91 2.56 -10.90
CA VAL A 251 13.92 3.39 -10.20
C VAL A 251 13.27 2.56 -9.10
N CYS A 252 12.78 3.22 -8.06
CA CYS A 252 12.09 2.59 -6.94
C CYS A 252 11.39 3.67 -6.10
N ASP A 253 10.07 3.54 -5.96
CA ASP A 253 9.21 4.43 -5.19
C ASP A 253 9.32 4.25 -3.67
N PHE A 254 9.93 3.14 -3.22
CA PHE A 254 10.29 2.89 -1.81
C PHE A 254 11.65 3.47 -1.40
N SER A 255 12.44 3.97 -2.35
CA SER A 255 13.74 4.63 -2.07
C SER A 255 13.84 6.02 -2.71
N ALA A 256 12.71 6.51 -3.26
CA ALA A 256 12.61 7.72 -4.05
C ALA A 256 13.46 7.77 -5.33
N TRP A 257 14.05 6.65 -5.75
CA TRP A 257 14.95 6.61 -6.88
C TRP A 257 14.21 6.89 -8.18
N GLY A 258 14.66 7.91 -8.90
CA GLY A 258 14.02 8.40 -10.11
C GLY A 258 12.85 9.35 -9.86
N ALA A 259 12.47 9.62 -8.60
CA ALA A 259 11.39 10.55 -8.31
C ALA A 259 11.72 11.99 -8.75
N ALA A 260 10.69 12.77 -9.08
CA ALA A 260 10.89 14.15 -9.53
C ALA A 260 11.39 15.06 -8.39
N ILE A 261 10.83 14.88 -7.19
CA ILE A 261 11.23 15.56 -5.96
C ILE A 261 11.22 14.56 -4.82
N SER A 262 12.34 14.40 -4.14
CA SER A 262 12.49 13.53 -2.96
C SER A 262 12.82 14.37 -1.73
N THR A 263 12.22 14.06 -0.58
CA THR A 263 12.40 14.85 0.66
C THR A 263 12.66 13.95 1.86
N PHE A 264 13.78 14.13 2.55
CA PHE A 264 14.23 13.20 3.58
C PHE A 264 14.57 13.91 4.91
N ASP A 265 14.73 13.12 5.98
CA ASP A 265 15.39 13.48 7.24
C ASP A 265 14.90 14.80 7.87
N ASN A 266 13.63 14.92 8.22
CA ASN A 266 13.06 16.14 8.84
C ASN A 266 13.14 17.43 7.98
N ALA A 267 13.38 17.34 6.67
CA ALA A 267 13.29 18.48 5.76
C ALA A 267 11.89 19.10 5.77
N SER A 268 11.78 20.43 5.64
CA SER A 268 10.52 21.10 5.31
C SER A 268 10.55 21.58 3.87
N THR A 269 9.63 21.09 3.06
CA THR A 269 9.60 21.37 1.62
C THR A 269 8.25 21.93 1.23
N ILE A 270 8.25 23.09 0.57
CA ILE A 270 7.05 23.68 -0.04
C ILE A 270 7.21 23.59 -1.56
N ILE A 271 6.30 22.90 -2.22
CA ILE A 271 6.17 22.78 -3.67
C ILE A 271 4.94 23.60 -4.07
N ASP A 272 5.13 24.73 -4.76
CA ASP A 272 4.05 25.66 -5.12
C ASP A 272 4.00 25.87 -6.63
N LYS A 273 2.80 25.75 -7.21
CA LYS A 273 2.56 25.94 -8.65
C LYS A 273 3.43 25.04 -9.54
N ALA A 274 3.70 23.82 -9.10
CA ALA A 274 4.46 22.86 -9.89
C ALA A 274 3.58 22.17 -10.93
N ASN A 275 4.18 21.81 -12.06
CA ASN A 275 3.61 20.91 -13.06
C ASN A 275 4.61 19.77 -13.27
N ILE A 276 4.28 18.59 -12.75
CA ILE A 276 5.16 17.42 -12.75
C ILE A 276 4.48 16.31 -13.56
N HIS A 277 5.20 15.80 -14.54
CA HIS A 277 4.80 14.67 -15.37
C HIS A 277 5.89 13.61 -15.37
N THR A 278 5.57 12.40 -14.94
CA THR A 278 6.49 11.26 -14.98
C THR A 278 5.90 10.08 -15.79
N THR A 279 6.79 9.36 -16.47
CA THR A 279 6.54 8.06 -17.09
C THR A 279 7.60 7.07 -16.63
N GLY A 280 7.32 5.78 -16.83
CA GLY A 280 8.12 4.68 -16.33
C GLY A 280 7.50 4.02 -15.10
N VAL A 281 7.78 2.73 -14.95
CA VAL A 281 7.35 1.88 -13.84
C VAL A 281 7.90 2.40 -12.52
N ALA A 282 7.08 2.40 -11.44
CA ALA A 282 7.48 2.72 -10.06
C ALA A 282 8.23 4.06 -9.90
N ARG A 283 7.85 5.07 -10.69
CA ARG A 283 8.50 6.40 -10.72
C ARG A 283 7.60 7.51 -10.20
N CYS A 284 7.67 7.77 -8.90
CA CYS A 284 6.87 8.81 -8.25
C CYS A 284 7.19 10.23 -8.73
N ALA A 285 6.19 11.11 -8.60
CA ALA A 285 6.38 12.54 -8.77
C ALA A 285 7.00 13.16 -7.50
N VAL A 286 6.39 12.90 -6.35
CA VAL A 286 6.87 13.43 -5.06
C VAL A 286 6.94 12.31 -4.04
N GLU A 287 8.06 12.22 -3.36
CA GLU A 287 8.30 11.28 -2.28
C GLU A 287 8.75 12.06 -1.04
N GLY A 288 8.33 11.59 0.14
CA GLY A 288 8.85 12.08 1.42
C GLY A 288 9.09 10.96 2.41
N ASP A 289 10.22 11.02 3.12
CA ASP A 289 10.70 9.98 4.04
C ASP A 289 11.16 10.57 5.37
N ASP A 290 11.20 9.73 6.40
CA ASP A 290 11.88 9.91 7.68
C ASP A 290 11.75 11.32 8.30
N GLY A 291 10.53 11.63 8.71
CA GLY A 291 10.19 12.84 9.41
C GLY A 291 10.06 14.07 8.50
N SER A 292 10.18 13.91 7.19
CA SER A 292 9.96 15.01 6.23
C SER A 292 8.58 15.67 6.39
N ASP A 293 8.50 16.94 5.99
CA ASP A 293 7.33 17.79 6.16
C ASP A 293 7.06 18.58 4.86
N THR A 294 6.27 17.95 3.99
CA THR A 294 6.12 18.35 2.59
C THR A 294 4.74 18.92 2.32
N LEU A 295 4.69 20.17 1.86
CA LEU A 295 3.48 20.85 1.39
C LEU A 295 3.51 20.98 -0.13
N ILE A 296 2.61 20.29 -0.82
CA ILE A 296 2.31 20.45 -2.24
C ILE A 296 1.10 21.37 -2.36
N LYS A 297 1.21 22.47 -3.09
CA LYS A 297 0.06 23.38 -3.27
C LYS A 297 -0.04 23.98 -4.66
N ASN A 298 -1.28 24.25 -5.07
CA ASN A 298 -1.61 24.88 -6.36
C ASN A 298 -0.96 24.17 -7.57
N SER A 299 -0.77 22.86 -7.48
CA SER A 299 0.09 22.10 -8.39
C SER A 299 -0.69 21.09 -9.22
N LYS A 300 -0.09 20.63 -10.31
CA LYS A 300 -0.58 19.56 -11.17
C LYS A 300 0.46 18.44 -11.23
N ILE A 301 0.06 17.23 -10.89
CA ILE A 301 0.91 16.04 -10.88
C ILE A 301 0.25 14.98 -11.76
N LYS A 302 1.02 14.40 -12.67
CA LYS A 302 0.59 13.31 -13.54
C LYS A 302 1.65 12.21 -13.60
N VAL A 303 1.28 10.98 -13.27
CA VAL A 303 2.16 9.81 -13.36
C VAL A 303 1.49 8.74 -14.23
N ASP A 304 2.08 8.43 -15.38
CA ASP A 304 1.47 7.52 -16.36
C ASP A 304 1.90 6.06 -16.19
N GLY A 305 2.94 5.80 -15.39
CA GLY A 305 3.53 4.47 -15.30
C GLY A 305 4.28 4.07 -16.59
N GLY A 306 4.45 2.77 -16.81
CA GLY A 306 5.17 2.22 -17.96
C GLY A 306 4.86 0.75 -18.24
N THR A 307 5.74 0.12 -19.00
CA THR A 307 5.67 -1.32 -19.29
C THR A 307 6.62 -2.05 -18.35
N LEU A 308 6.11 -3.01 -17.57
CA LEU A 308 6.93 -3.87 -16.71
C LEU A 308 7.93 -4.67 -17.55
N TYR A 309 9.11 -4.91 -16.99
CA TYR A 309 10.10 -5.77 -17.63
C TYR A 309 9.60 -7.21 -17.78
N ASP A 310 10.04 -7.89 -18.85
CA ASP A 310 9.66 -9.27 -19.12
C ASP A 310 10.14 -10.19 -17.98
N GLY A 311 9.21 -11.00 -17.47
CA GLY A 311 9.49 -11.94 -16.38
C GLY A 311 9.47 -11.32 -14.98
N TYR A 312 8.89 -10.13 -14.80
CA TYR A 312 8.55 -9.62 -13.47
C TYR A 312 7.71 -10.64 -12.69
N ILE A 313 8.11 -10.84 -11.44
CA ILE A 313 7.47 -11.73 -10.48
C ILE A 313 6.72 -10.82 -9.50
N ASN A 314 5.39 -10.89 -9.48
CA ASN A 314 4.61 -10.06 -8.55
C ASN A 314 4.97 -10.40 -7.10
N SER A 315 5.33 -9.36 -6.35
CA SER A 315 5.80 -9.51 -4.97
C SER A 315 5.48 -8.27 -4.15
N ALA A 316 5.27 -8.48 -2.84
CA ALA A 316 5.14 -7.43 -1.83
C ALA A 316 6.50 -7.06 -1.22
N ASP A 317 7.59 -7.70 -1.63
CA ASP A 317 8.93 -7.34 -1.17
C ASP A 317 9.30 -5.98 -1.75
N THR A 318 9.35 -4.96 -0.89
CA THR A 318 9.65 -3.57 -1.26
C THR A 318 10.97 -3.38 -2.00
N GLU A 319 11.92 -4.33 -1.91
CA GLU A 319 13.16 -4.28 -2.71
C GLU A 319 12.93 -4.59 -4.19
N THR A 320 11.87 -5.33 -4.53
CA THR A 320 11.56 -5.80 -5.89
C THR A 320 10.16 -5.38 -6.37
N MET A 321 9.34 -4.80 -5.49
CA MET A 321 7.97 -4.41 -5.75
C MET A 321 7.92 -3.20 -6.69
N VAL A 322 7.39 -3.44 -7.89
CA VAL A 322 7.18 -2.41 -8.92
C VAL A 322 5.75 -2.41 -9.47
N ALA A 323 4.89 -3.24 -8.87
CA ALA A 323 3.45 -3.34 -9.08
C ALA A 323 2.78 -3.74 -7.74
N PRO A 324 1.49 -3.44 -7.51
CA PRO A 324 0.81 -3.89 -6.30
C PRO A 324 0.67 -5.41 -6.25
N PRO A 325 0.61 -6.02 -5.06
CA PRO A 325 0.13 -7.39 -4.90
C PRO A 325 -1.25 -7.55 -5.53
N TRP A 326 -1.40 -8.48 -6.49
CA TRP A 326 -2.66 -8.64 -7.20
C TRP A 326 -3.80 -9.16 -6.31
N VAL A 327 -3.46 -9.79 -5.19
CA VAL A 327 -4.37 -10.26 -4.14
C VAL A 327 -5.16 -9.13 -3.45
N LEU A 328 -4.73 -7.87 -3.61
CA LEU A 328 -5.50 -6.70 -3.20
C LEU A 328 -6.69 -6.39 -4.14
N GLY A 329 -6.82 -7.14 -5.23
CA GLY A 329 -7.78 -6.86 -6.29
C GLY A 329 -7.39 -5.68 -7.17
N ILE A 330 -6.10 -5.35 -7.23
CA ILE A 330 -5.58 -4.25 -8.07
C ILE A 330 -4.31 -4.61 -8.84
N VAL A 331 -4.05 -3.88 -9.92
CA VAL A 331 -2.85 -3.95 -10.75
C VAL A 331 -2.37 -2.55 -11.14
N GLY A 332 -1.18 -2.46 -11.74
CA GLY A 332 -0.61 -1.22 -12.23
C GLY A 332 0.86 -1.09 -11.88
N ASN A 333 1.44 0.08 -12.19
CA ASN A 333 2.83 0.39 -11.88
C ASN A 333 3.10 1.91 -11.78
N ALA A 334 2.03 2.71 -11.63
CA ALA A 334 2.09 4.16 -11.55
C ALA A 334 1.76 4.61 -10.13
N ARG A 335 2.74 5.02 -9.33
CA ARG A 335 2.45 5.58 -7.99
C ARG A 335 2.77 7.07 -8.02
N ALA A 336 1.80 7.95 -7.79
CA ALA A 336 2.03 9.39 -7.95
C ALA A 336 2.84 9.98 -6.79
N THR A 337 2.48 9.67 -5.54
CA THR A 337 3.27 10.03 -4.36
C THR A 337 3.45 8.85 -3.42
N ASN A 338 4.53 8.89 -2.64
CA ASN A 338 4.75 7.95 -1.55
C ASN A 338 5.27 8.69 -0.31
N LEU A 339 4.70 8.40 0.86
CA LEU A 339 5.11 8.93 2.15
C LEU A 339 5.63 7.77 3.00
N LEU A 340 6.94 7.80 3.27
CA LEU A 340 7.74 6.75 3.87
C LEU A 340 8.24 7.14 5.25
N GLY A 341 8.76 6.15 5.98
CA GLY A 341 9.51 6.33 7.22
C GLY A 341 8.67 6.84 8.38
N ASP A 342 9.35 7.20 9.46
CA ASP A 342 8.65 7.52 10.71
C ASP A 342 8.31 9.01 10.81
N ASN A 343 7.08 9.31 11.24
CA ASN A 343 6.64 10.66 11.60
C ASN A 343 6.69 11.69 10.44
N SER A 344 6.71 11.21 9.20
CA SER A 344 6.66 12.04 8.00
C SER A 344 5.26 12.64 7.82
N THR A 345 5.20 13.78 7.15
CA THR A 345 3.94 14.46 6.85
C THR A 345 3.91 14.96 5.41
N MET A 346 2.76 14.79 4.74
CA MET A 346 2.51 15.32 3.42
C MET A 346 1.15 16.03 3.38
N THR A 347 1.13 17.30 2.98
CA THR A 347 -0.11 18.05 2.77
C THR A 347 -0.24 18.44 1.30
N VAL A 348 -1.34 18.07 0.65
CA VAL A 348 -1.67 18.41 -0.73
C VAL A 348 -2.86 19.36 -0.76
N TYR A 349 -2.63 20.63 -1.07
CA TYR A 349 -3.63 21.69 -1.01
C TYR A 349 -3.94 22.26 -2.40
N ASN A 350 -5.23 22.35 -2.75
CA ASN A 350 -5.72 23.01 -3.96
C ASN A 350 -4.97 22.55 -5.22
N SER A 351 -4.85 21.24 -5.40
CA SER A 351 -4.04 20.62 -6.46
C SER A 351 -4.81 19.55 -7.23
N ASP A 352 -4.25 19.11 -8.35
CA ASP A 352 -4.75 18.01 -9.17
C ASP A 352 -3.65 16.95 -9.25
N VAL A 353 -3.91 15.77 -8.69
CA VAL A 353 -2.95 14.65 -8.64
C VAL A 353 -3.56 13.47 -9.36
N TYR A 354 -2.83 12.96 -10.35
CA TYR A 354 -3.26 11.85 -11.19
C TYR A 354 -2.21 10.74 -11.23
N ALA A 355 -2.68 9.50 -11.11
CA ALA A 355 -1.93 8.29 -11.41
C ALA A 355 -2.72 7.43 -12.39
N ALA A 356 -2.10 6.91 -13.45
CA ALA A 356 -2.81 6.10 -14.43
C ALA A 356 -3.37 4.80 -13.83
N LYS A 357 -2.62 4.14 -12.95
CA LYS A 357 -3.00 2.89 -12.25
C LYS A 357 -2.40 2.87 -10.85
N TRP A 358 -2.50 1.77 -10.10
CA TRP A 358 -1.90 1.54 -8.78
C TRP A 358 -2.30 2.53 -7.67
N GLY A 359 -1.75 3.74 -7.60
CA GLY A 359 -1.94 4.62 -6.43
C GLY A 359 -1.66 6.11 -6.63
N VAL A 360 -2.57 6.98 -6.17
CA VAL A 360 -2.39 8.44 -6.24
C VAL A 360 -1.63 8.98 -5.02
N LEU A 361 -2.16 8.79 -3.80
CA LEU A 361 -1.58 9.28 -2.56
C LEU A 361 -1.24 8.13 -1.61
N SER A 362 -0.03 7.59 -1.66
CA SER A 362 0.34 6.45 -0.81
C SER A 362 1.10 6.89 0.45
N THR A 363 0.79 6.23 1.56
CA THR A 363 1.72 6.00 2.68
C THR A 363 2.19 4.55 2.58
N ASP A 364 3.48 4.29 2.75
CA ASP A 364 4.02 2.92 2.66
C ASP A 364 5.31 2.82 3.46
N GLY A 365 5.72 1.62 3.89
CA GLY A 365 6.96 1.42 4.66
C GLY A 365 7.19 2.46 5.78
N CYS A 366 6.14 2.87 6.49
CA CYS A 366 6.12 4.04 7.37
C CYS A 366 5.49 3.73 8.73
N SER A 367 5.61 4.67 9.66
CA SER A 367 4.87 4.63 10.93
C SER A 367 4.49 6.03 11.44
N ASN A 368 3.28 6.16 11.98
CA ASN A 368 2.75 7.39 12.58
C ASN A 368 2.82 8.63 11.67
N VAL A 369 2.55 8.44 10.38
CA VAL A 369 2.57 9.52 9.38
C VAL A 369 1.24 10.27 9.33
N VAL A 370 1.27 11.51 8.81
CA VAL A 370 0.06 12.31 8.55
C VAL A 370 0.00 12.75 7.10
N LEU A 371 -1.07 12.37 6.40
CA LEU A 371 -1.34 12.78 5.03
C LEU A 371 -2.61 13.63 4.98
N ASP A 372 -2.51 14.86 4.51
CA ASP A 372 -3.65 15.77 4.36
C ASP A 372 -3.89 16.07 2.88
N ALA A 373 -5.13 16.01 2.41
CA ALA A 373 -5.54 16.54 1.11
C ALA A 373 -6.71 17.52 1.28
N ILE A 374 -6.47 18.78 0.93
CA ILE A 374 -7.39 19.90 1.15
C ILE A 374 -7.80 20.51 -0.20
N ASN A 375 -9.09 20.45 -0.55
CA ASN A 375 -9.63 20.92 -1.83
C ASN A 375 -8.84 20.39 -3.05
N THR A 376 -8.43 19.13 -2.98
CA THR A 376 -7.58 18.48 -3.99
C THR A 376 -8.39 17.48 -4.80
N LYS A 377 -8.09 17.39 -6.10
CA LYS A 377 -8.59 16.33 -6.96
C LYS A 377 -7.61 15.17 -6.95
N ILE A 378 -8.10 13.98 -6.64
CA ILE A 378 -7.36 12.72 -6.54
C ILE A 378 -7.96 11.82 -7.61
N ASN A 379 -7.29 11.75 -8.76
CA ASN A 379 -7.84 11.19 -9.99
C ASN A 379 -7.02 9.99 -10.46
N MET A 380 -7.70 9.05 -11.08
CA MET A 380 -7.07 7.95 -11.82
C MET A 380 -7.59 7.88 -13.25
N ASP A 381 -7.00 6.99 -14.05
CA ASP A 381 -7.59 6.62 -15.33
C ASP A 381 -8.91 5.89 -15.10
N LEU A 382 -9.91 6.29 -15.87
CA LEU A 382 -11.29 5.78 -15.88
C LEU A 382 -11.75 5.61 -17.34
N SER A 383 -10.79 5.39 -18.25
CA SER A 383 -11.04 5.30 -19.69
C SER A 383 -11.16 3.86 -20.20
N GLY A 384 -10.90 2.88 -19.34
CA GLY A 384 -11.14 1.47 -19.59
C GLY A 384 -12.63 1.15 -19.63
N ASP A 385 -12.97 0.11 -20.39
CA ASP A 385 -14.36 -0.30 -20.60
C ASP A 385 -14.83 -1.34 -19.56
N ASP A 386 -13.92 -1.90 -18.74
CA ASP A 386 -14.25 -2.84 -17.68
C ASP A 386 -13.24 -2.87 -16.51
N LEU A 387 -13.60 -3.61 -15.45
CA LEU A 387 -12.82 -3.78 -14.21
C LEU A 387 -11.44 -4.44 -14.40
N THR A 388 -11.11 -4.92 -15.60
CA THR A 388 -9.83 -5.57 -15.91
C THR A 388 -8.78 -4.57 -16.41
N GLU A 389 -9.24 -3.44 -16.94
CA GLU A 389 -8.41 -2.41 -17.55
C GLU A 389 -8.05 -1.29 -16.56
N ASP A 390 -9.01 -0.80 -15.78
CA ASP A 390 -8.78 0.29 -14.81
C ASP A 390 -8.64 -0.24 -13.38
N SER A 391 -7.55 0.18 -12.71
CA SER A 391 -7.21 -0.41 -11.41
C SER A 391 -6.32 0.45 -10.53
N GLY A 392 -6.68 0.50 -9.23
CA GLY A 392 -5.85 1.09 -8.18
C GLY A 392 -6.67 1.88 -7.15
N TYR A 393 -5.96 2.69 -6.37
CA TYR A 393 -6.54 3.45 -5.26
C TYR A 393 -6.24 4.96 -5.29
N GLY A 394 -7.15 5.73 -4.71
CA GLY A 394 -6.92 7.15 -4.44
C GLY A 394 -5.89 7.39 -3.35
N ALA A 395 -5.99 6.68 -2.23
CA ALA A 395 -4.97 6.70 -1.18
C ALA A 395 -4.73 5.32 -0.53
N TYR A 396 -3.60 5.20 0.16
CA TYR A 396 -3.21 3.98 0.88
C TYR A 396 -2.68 4.36 2.26
N ALA A 397 -3.38 3.93 3.30
CA ALA A 397 -3.08 4.19 4.69
C ALA A 397 -2.44 2.95 5.33
N ILE A 398 -1.20 3.05 5.82
CA ILE A 398 -0.51 1.98 6.53
C ILE A 398 0.40 2.55 7.63
N GLY A 399 0.72 1.72 8.63
CA GLY A 399 1.65 2.11 9.68
C GLY A 399 1.02 3.02 10.73
N SER A 400 -0.27 2.85 11.00
CA SER A 400 -1.06 3.75 11.87
C SER A 400 -1.05 5.20 11.32
N ALA A 401 -1.22 5.32 10.01
CA ALA A 401 -1.32 6.61 9.33
C ALA A 401 -2.59 7.35 9.74
N THR A 402 -2.50 8.68 9.83
CA THR A 402 -3.68 9.56 9.86
C THR A 402 -3.82 10.25 8.51
N GLU A 403 -4.86 9.92 7.76
CA GLU A 403 -5.17 10.53 6.47
C GLU A 403 -6.41 11.42 6.58
N ASN A 404 -6.32 12.67 6.14
CA ASN A 404 -7.41 13.64 6.21
C ASN A 404 -7.74 14.24 4.85
N PHE A 405 -8.98 14.06 4.41
CA PHE A 405 -9.51 14.53 3.14
C PHE A 405 -10.58 15.60 3.36
N TYR A 406 -10.15 16.86 3.26
CA TYR A 406 -10.98 18.05 3.48
C TYR A 406 -11.45 18.64 2.14
N GLY A 407 -12.76 18.59 1.86
CA GLY A 407 -13.32 19.17 0.63
C GLY A 407 -12.72 18.62 -0.68
N SER A 408 -12.15 17.42 -0.64
CA SER A 408 -11.42 16.83 -1.76
C SER A 408 -12.34 15.97 -2.63
N THR A 409 -11.94 15.70 -3.87
CA THR A 409 -12.72 14.88 -4.81
C THR A 409 -11.89 13.70 -5.28
N PHE A 410 -12.42 12.49 -5.09
CA PHE A 410 -11.84 11.25 -5.62
C PHE A 410 -12.61 10.82 -6.87
N ASN A 411 -11.88 10.42 -7.92
CA ASN A 411 -12.41 9.71 -9.08
C ASN A 411 -11.49 8.53 -9.36
N VAL A 412 -11.91 7.32 -8.99
CA VAL A 412 -11.04 6.15 -8.89
C VAL A 412 -11.75 4.87 -9.35
N PRO A 413 -11.04 3.92 -9.98
CA PRO A 413 -11.68 2.73 -10.51
C PRO A 413 -11.99 1.70 -9.42
N THR A 414 -11.05 1.46 -8.47
CA THR A 414 -11.21 0.35 -7.51
C THR A 414 -11.50 0.80 -6.09
N TYR A 415 -10.63 1.61 -5.48
CA TYR A 415 -10.78 2.03 -4.08
C TYR A 415 -10.54 3.54 -3.93
N ALA A 416 -11.33 4.21 -3.10
CA ALA A 416 -10.97 5.54 -2.61
C ALA A 416 -9.74 5.43 -1.70
N VAL A 417 -9.79 4.53 -0.70
CA VAL A 417 -8.70 4.30 0.24
C VAL A 417 -8.57 2.81 0.56
N ILE A 418 -7.34 2.32 0.66
CA ILE A 418 -7.03 1.03 1.29
C ILE A 418 -6.37 1.30 2.64
N CYS A 419 -6.90 0.70 3.72
CA CYS A 419 -6.30 0.70 5.04
C CYS A 419 -5.65 -0.67 5.31
N ALA A 420 -4.34 -0.65 5.41
CA ALA A 420 -3.50 -1.82 5.63
C ALA A 420 -2.75 -1.68 6.96
N ASN A 421 -2.47 -2.80 7.62
CA ASN A 421 -1.64 -2.94 8.83
C ASN A 421 -1.52 -1.69 9.75
N GLY A 422 -2.16 -1.76 10.91
CA GLY A 422 -2.05 -0.77 11.99
C GLY A 422 -3.36 -0.01 12.22
N ASP A 423 -3.38 0.78 13.29
CA ASP A 423 -4.59 1.49 13.72
C ASP A 423 -4.72 2.82 12.95
N ASN A 424 -4.96 2.70 11.64
CA ASN A 424 -5.07 3.84 10.73
C ASN A 424 -6.31 4.69 11.06
N VAL A 425 -6.24 5.99 10.80
CA VAL A 425 -7.38 6.90 10.93
C VAL A 425 -7.57 7.65 9.62
N VAL A 426 -8.72 7.43 8.98
CA VAL A 426 -9.06 8.07 7.71
C VAL A 426 -10.27 8.98 7.91
N ASN A 427 -10.13 10.27 7.59
CA ASN A 427 -11.16 11.27 7.80
C ASN A 427 -11.60 11.89 6.47
N PHE A 428 -12.87 11.77 6.12
CA PHE A 428 -13.51 12.49 5.02
C PHE A 428 -14.40 13.58 5.60
N LEU A 429 -13.98 14.83 5.39
CA LEU A 429 -14.54 16.01 6.04
C LEU A 429 -14.81 17.12 5.03
N SER A 430 -15.63 18.09 5.39
CA SER A 430 -15.67 19.35 4.65
C SER A 430 -14.39 20.16 4.91
N SER A 431 -14.05 21.05 4.00
CA SER A 431 -12.94 22.00 4.18
C SER A 431 -13.35 23.30 4.89
N LYS A 432 -14.50 23.26 5.59
CA LYS A 432 -15.04 24.39 6.35
C LYS A 432 -14.19 24.73 7.56
N GLY A 433 -13.96 26.02 7.80
CA GLY A 433 -13.27 26.51 8.99
C GLY A 433 -11.74 26.49 8.85
N ASN A 434 -11.07 26.76 9.98
CA ASN A 434 -9.61 26.73 10.02
C ASN A 434 -9.11 25.29 10.08
N ILE A 435 -8.17 24.94 9.21
CA ILE A 435 -7.54 23.62 9.17
C ILE A 435 -6.09 23.75 9.65
N GLN A 436 -5.73 23.00 10.69
CA GLN A 436 -4.37 22.93 11.23
C GLN A 436 -3.79 21.56 10.89
N THR A 437 -2.65 21.51 10.19
CA THR A 437 -1.98 20.24 9.93
C THR A 437 -1.42 19.69 11.23
N MET A 438 -1.29 18.37 11.32
CA MET A 438 -0.79 17.67 12.50
C MET A 438 0.47 16.87 12.17
N LYS A 439 1.27 16.56 13.19
CA LYS A 439 2.44 15.69 13.07
C LYS A 439 2.57 14.86 14.33
N TYR A 440 2.90 13.57 14.21
CA TYR A 440 3.19 12.76 15.37
C TYR A 440 4.51 13.17 16.02
N SER A 441 4.53 13.25 17.35
CA SER A 441 5.72 13.54 18.14
C SER A 441 6.10 12.34 18.97
N ASP A 442 7.18 11.67 18.58
CA ASP A 442 7.73 10.54 19.34
C ASP A 442 8.10 10.91 20.78
N ALA A 443 8.65 12.10 20.97
CA ALA A 443 9.04 12.59 22.30
C ALA A 443 7.83 12.75 23.24
N LYS A 444 6.63 12.98 22.71
CA LYS A 444 5.40 13.18 23.49
C LYS A 444 4.41 12.02 23.35
N LYS A 445 4.66 11.06 22.46
CA LYS A 445 3.75 9.97 22.08
C LYS A 445 2.34 10.46 21.78
N THR A 446 2.25 11.57 21.03
CA THR A 446 0.99 12.21 20.67
C THR A 446 1.13 13.07 19.42
N TYR A 447 0.01 13.36 18.76
CA TYR A 447 -0.06 14.30 17.65
C TYR A 447 0.04 15.75 18.16
N VAL A 448 0.95 16.52 17.56
CA VAL A 448 1.15 17.94 17.82
C VAL A 448 0.82 18.77 16.59
N LYS A 449 0.64 20.08 16.77
CA LYS A 449 0.44 21.00 15.64
C LYS A 449 1.63 20.92 14.68
N GLY A 450 1.33 20.62 13.42
CA GLY A 450 2.25 20.64 12.30
C GLY A 450 2.62 22.07 11.89
N GLN A 451 3.43 22.17 10.83
CA GLN A 451 4.00 23.45 10.40
C GLN A 451 2.98 24.39 9.73
N TYR A 452 1.88 23.85 9.17
CA TYR A 452 0.98 24.61 8.31
C TYR A 452 -0.41 24.78 8.94
N SER A 453 -0.99 25.95 8.71
CA SER A 453 -2.36 26.27 9.08
C SER A 453 -3.03 27.01 7.94
N PHE A 454 -4.24 26.60 7.58
CA PHE A 454 -5.05 27.19 6.54
C PHE A 454 -6.24 27.88 7.20
N LYS A 455 -6.36 29.19 6.97
CA LYS A 455 -7.48 29.96 7.52
C LYS A 455 -8.74 29.70 6.68
N ASP A 456 -9.90 29.79 7.31
CA ASP A 456 -11.21 29.72 6.65
C ASP A 456 -11.30 30.70 5.47
N SER A 457 -10.73 31.91 5.62
CA SER A 457 -10.67 32.91 4.54
C SER A 457 -9.80 32.51 3.33
N GLN A 458 -9.00 31.46 3.43
CA GLN A 458 -8.10 30.95 2.38
C GLN A 458 -8.63 29.66 1.74
N VAL A 459 -9.49 28.93 2.44
CA VAL A 459 -9.98 27.63 2.01
C VAL A 459 -11.43 27.81 1.58
N LYS A 460 -11.72 27.47 0.33
CA LYS A 460 -13.11 27.43 -0.12
C LYS A 460 -13.80 26.29 0.62
N ASP A 461 -14.88 26.58 1.34
CA ASP A 461 -15.75 25.55 1.94
C ASP A 461 -16.28 24.63 0.83
N GLN A 462 -15.87 23.37 0.90
CA GLN A 462 -16.25 22.31 -0.01
C GLN A 462 -16.47 21.02 0.77
N LYS A 463 -17.43 20.22 0.31
CA LYS A 463 -17.67 18.87 0.84
C LYS A 463 -16.77 17.88 0.11
N THR A 464 -16.29 16.88 0.83
CA THR A 464 -15.58 15.78 0.19
C THR A 464 -16.54 14.92 -0.63
N THR A 465 -16.11 14.50 -1.81
CA THR A 465 -16.88 13.60 -2.70
C THR A 465 -15.99 12.45 -3.13
N VAL A 466 -16.48 11.23 -2.97
CA VAL A 466 -15.85 10.02 -3.45
C VAL A 466 -16.69 9.45 -4.58
N ASN A 467 -16.12 9.38 -5.78
CA ASN A 467 -16.68 8.65 -6.90
C ASN A 467 -15.76 7.46 -7.18
N SER A 468 -16.22 6.26 -6.84
CA SER A 468 -15.54 5.02 -7.20
C SER A 468 -16.41 4.16 -8.10
N GLU A 469 -15.83 3.63 -9.17
CA GLU A 469 -16.53 2.66 -10.02
C GLU A 469 -16.76 1.32 -9.31
N ASN A 470 -16.04 1.07 -8.21
CA ASN A 470 -16.14 -0.16 -7.45
C ASN A 470 -16.32 0.13 -5.95
N PHE A 471 -15.30 -0.01 -5.12
CA PHE A 471 -15.43 0.07 -3.67
C PHE A 471 -15.04 1.44 -3.10
N GLY A 472 -15.65 1.83 -1.96
CA GLY A 472 -15.25 3.04 -1.25
C GLY A 472 -13.93 2.86 -0.50
N VAL A 473 -13.99 2.28 0.71
CA VAL A 473 -12.81 2.01 1.55
C VAL A 473 -12.69 0.52 1.82
N SER A 474 -11.49 -0.03 1.61
CA SER A 474 -11.14 -1.40 2.01
C SER A 474 -10.25 -1.36 3.24
N VAL A 475 -10.55 -2.18 4.25
CA VAL A 475 -9.75 -2.29 5.49
C VAL A 475 -9.37 -3.74 5.71
N TRP A 476 -8.09 -4.03 5.84
CA TRP A 476 -7.62 -5.41 6.10
C TRP A 476 -6.59 -5.54 7.23
N GLY A 477 -6.13 -4.44 7.82
CA GLY A 477 -5.19 -4.45 8.94
C GLY A 477 -5.59 -3.54 10.10
N GLY A 478 -6.87 -3.19 10.18
CA GLY A 478 -7.46 -2.33 11.21
C GLY A 478 -7.54 -0.83 10.86
N GLY A 479 -8.35 -0.11 11.65
CA GLY A 479 -8.44 1.35 11.59
C GLY A 479 -9.85 1.93 11.71
N THR A 480 -9.92 3.25 11.82
CA THR A 480 -11.18 4.01 11.90
C THR A 480 -11.38 4.90 10.69
N VAL A 481 -12.52 4.77 10.03
CA VAL A 481 -12.97 5.61 8.92
C VAL A 481 -14.05 6.56 9.42
N ASN A 482 -13.85 7.86 9.27
CA ASN A 482 -14.84 8.87 9.64
C ASN A 482 -15.36 9.56 8.38
N VAL A 483 -16.67 9.52 8.15
CA VAL A 483 -17.34 10.16 7.01
C VAL A 483 -18.33 11.19 7.54
N LYS A 484 -17.97 12.47 7.46
CA LYS A 484 -18.72 13.55 8.12
C LYS A 484 -18.98 14.76 7.23
N ASP A 485 -19.68 15.76 7.78
CA ASP A 485 -19.81 17.12 7.23
C ASP A 485 -20.40 17.22 5.82
N GLY A 486 -21.39 16.39 5.51
CA GLY A 486 -22.05 16.36 4.21
C GLY A 486 -21.25 15.65 3.12
N THR A 487 -20.18 14.93 3.48
CA THR A 487 -19.42 14.10 2.55
C THR A 487 -20.33 13.16 1.78
N THR A 488 -20.04 12.96 0.49
CA THR A 488 -20.80 12.07 -0.39
C THR A 488 -19.91 10.95 -0.92
N PHE A 489 -20.37 9.70 -0.79
CA PHE A 489 -19.79 8.53 -1.45
C PHE A 489 -20.75 8.05 -2.54
N ASN A 490 -20.23 7.83 -3.74
CA ASN A 490 -20.88 7.16 -4.86
C ASN A 490 -19.99 5.99 -5.26
N THR A 491 -20.47 4.77 -5.07
CA THR A 491 -19.70 3.55 -5.32
C THR A 491 -20.49 2.57 -6.19
N GLY A 492 -19.86 1.96 -7.19
CA GLY A 492 -20.49 0.90 -8.00
C GLY A 492 -20.74 -0.39 -7.19
N SER A 493 -19.93 -0.62 -6.17
CA SER A 493 -20.05 -1.75 -5.25
C SER A 493 -20.13 -1.26 -3.80
N THR A 494 -19.71 -2.10 -2.87
CA THR A 494 -19.79 -1.84 -1.43
C THR A 494 -19.00 -0.60 -1.02
N ALA A 495 -19.59 0.26 -0.19
CA ALA A 495 -18.94 1.47 0.27
C ALA A 495 -17.79 1.19 1.26
N PHE A 496 -17.98 0.26 2.19
CA PHE A 496 -16.97 -0.14 3.17
C PHE A 496 -16.77 -1.65 3.16
N LEU A 497 -15.56 -2.10 2.86
CA LEU A 497 -15.18 -3.51 2.76
C LEU A 497 -14.19 -3.85 3.87
N PHE A 498 -14.63 -4.57 4.90
CA PHE A 498 -13.78 -4.97 6.03
C PHE A 498 -13.38 -6.44 5.86
N LYS A 499 -12.08 -6.66 5.65
CA LYS A 499 -11.46 -7.96 5.40
C LYS A 499 -10.79 -8.45 6.69
N THR A 500 -11.40 -9.43 7.35
CA THR A 500 -11.05 -9.86 8.70
C THR A 500 -10.24 -11.16 8.73
N GLY A 501 -9.56 -11.42 9.84
CA GLY A 501 -8.60 -12.52 9.96
C GLY A 501 -7.15 -12.07 9.72
N GLY A 502 -6.19 -12.97 9.96
CA GLY A 502 -4.77 -12.63 9.87
C GLY A 502 -4.33 -11.59 10.91
N GLN A 503 -3.71 -10.49 10.45
CA GLN A 503 -3.18 -9.39 11.28
C GLN A 503 -4.19 -8.25 11.52
N HIS A 504 -5.48 -8.48 11.22
CA HIS A 504 -6.52 -7.48 11.43
C HIS A 504 -6.70 -7.15 12.92
N THR A 505 -6.74 -5.87 13.30
CA THR A 505 -6.90 -5.43 14.69
C THR A 505 -8.31 -4.94 15.04
N GLY A 506 -9.24 -5.01 14.08
CA GLY A 506 -10.59 -4.45 14.19
C GLY A 506 -10.71 -3.10 13.46
N ALA A 507 -11.87 -2.85 12.85
CA ALA A 507 -12.13 -1.61 12.14
C ALA A 507 -13.48 -0.98 12.52
N ALA A 508 -13.56 0.34 12.36
CA ALA A 508 -14.79 1.08 12.59
C ALA A 508 -15.06 2.05 11.45
N VAL A 509 -16.32 2.20 11.06
CA VAL A 509 -16.79 3.31 10.23
C VAL A 509 -17.80 4.16 11.00
N ASN A 510 -17.54 5.47 11.08
CA ASN A 510 -18.38 6.46 11.72
C ASN A 510 -18.97 7.39 10.68
N ILE A 511 -20.29 7.31 10.48
CA ILE A 511 -21.04 8.09 9.51
C ILE A 511 -21.87 9.13 10.26
N ASP A 512 -21.62 10.42 10.00
CA ASP A 512 -22.35 11.52 10.63
C ASP A 512 -22.69 12.59 9.61
N ASN A 513 -23.98 12.83 9.34
CA ASN A 513 -24.41 13.83 8.36
C ASN A 513 -23.73 13.64 6.99
N ALA A 514 -23.73 12.41 6.47
CA ALA A 514 -23.12 12.06 5.18
C ALA A 514 -24.12 11.35 4.26
N LYS A 515 -23.78 11.27 2.97
CA LYS A 515 -24.54 10.57 1.95
C LYS A 515 -23.71 9.42 1.39
N ILE A 516 -24.23 8.20 1.46
CA ILE A 516 -23.58 7.01 0.90
C ILE A 516 -24.54 6.41 -0.12
N ASN A 517 -24.12 6.36 -1.38
CA ASN A 517 -24.86 5.79 -2.49
C ASN A 517 -24.05 4.62 -3.03
N THR A 518 -24.63 3.42 -3.02
CA THR A 518 -24.02 2.21 -3.56
C THR A 518 -24.93 1.60 -4.63
N GLU A 519 -24.38 1.20 -5.78
CA GLU A 519 -25.20 0.57 -6.83
C GLU A 519 -25.58 -0.88 -6.47
N ASN A 520 -24.70 -1.59 -5.75
CA ASN A 520 -24.96 -2.95 -5.26
C ASN A 520 -25.79 -3.00 -3.96
N ASN A 521 -26.35 -1.87 -3.51
CA ASN A 521 -27.14 -1.72 -2.29
C ASN A 521 -26.41 -2.13 -1.00
N THR A 522 -25.08 -2.29 -0.97
CA THR A 522 -24.34 -2.70 0.24
C THR A 522 -23.54 -1.53 0.81
N LEU A 523 -23.82 -1.16 2.06
CA LEU A 523 -23.08 -0.11 2.79
C LEU A 523 -21.79 -0.69 3.37
N LEU A 524 -21.89 -1.79 4.12
CA LEU A 524 -20.76 -2.45 4.77
C LEU A 524 -20.81 -3.96 4.50
N GLN A 525 -19.69 -4.50 4.06
CA GLN A 525 -19.43 -5.93 3.97
C GLN A 525 -18.24 -6.28 4.86
N VAL A 526 -18.46 -7.11 5.87
CA VAL A 526 -17.39 -7.84 6.56
C VAL A 526 -17.23 -9.20 5.90
N LEU A 527 -16.01 -9.61 5.58
CA LEU A 527 -15.69 -10.92 5.00
C LEU A 527 -14.30 -11.37 5.45
N ASP A 528 -13.98 -12.65 5.26
CA ASP A 528 -12.62 -13.14 5.48
C ASP A 528 -11.62 -12.43 4.54
N ASN A 529 -10.43 -12.14 5.03
CA ASN A 529 -9.38 -11.50 4.25
C ASN A 529 -8.86 -12.45 3.15
N GLU A 530 -9.34 -12.24 1.93
CA GLU A 530 -9.02 -13.08 0.78
C GLU A 530 -7.51 -13.12 0.45
N ASP A 531 -6.73 -12.09 0.85
CA ASP A 531 -5.27 -12.07 0.70
C ASP A 531 -4.63 -13.17 1.57
N SER A 532 -4.90 -13.14 2.88
CA SER A 532 -4.39 -14.15 3.81
C SER A 532 -5.04 -15.53 3.64
N ALA A 533 -6.23 -15.60 3.04
CA ALA A 533 -6.90 -16.85 2.69
C ALA A 533 -6.51 -17.41 1.32
N ALA A 534 -5.70 -16.69 0.52
CA ALA A 534 -5.21 -17.18 -0.75
C ALA A 534 -4.32 -18.41 -0.53
N THR A 535 -4.56 -19.46 -1.31
CA THR A 535 -3.75 -20.66 -1.31
C THR A 535 -2.34 -20.34 -1.81
N ASP A 536 -1.33 -20.74 -1.04
CA ASP A 536 0.09 -20.64 -1.39
C ASP A 536 0.70 -22.05 -1.50
N PRO A 537 0.50 -22.74 -2.64
CA PRO A 537 0.84 -24.16 -2.77
C PRO A 537 2.34 -24.43 -2.69
N ASN A 538 3.17 -23.40 -2.91
CA ASN A 538 4.62 -23.49 -2.95
C ASN A 538 5.28 -22.81 -1.74
N ASN A 539 4.50 -22.28 -0.80
CA ASN A 539 4.99 -21.51 0.34
C ASN A 539 5.92 -20.36 -0.11
N GLU A 540 5.48 -19.62 -1.13
CA GLU A 540 6.17 -18.51 -1.80
C GLU A 540 6.25 -17.26 -0.93
N GLY A 541 5.45 -17.16 0.13
CA GLY A 541 5.51 -16.05 1.08
C GLY A 541 5.09 -14.73 0.43
N MET A 542 6.03 -13.79 0.28
CA MET A 542 5.77 -12.46 -0.31
C MET A 542 5.74 -12.47 -1.85
N VAL A 543 5.91 -13.63 -2.48
CA VAL A 543 5.80 -13.80 -3.94
C VAL A 543 4.41 -14.37 -4.27
N PHE A 544 3.79 -13.86 -5.34
CA PHE A 544 2.39 -14.17 -5.68
C PHE A 544 2.22 -14.86 -7.03
N VAL A 545 3.17 -15.67 -7.49
CA VAL A 545 3.13 -16.25 -8.84
C VAL A 545 2.14 -17.38 -8.95
N ASN A 546 2.17 -18.31 -7.99
CA ASN A 546 1.33 -19.52 -8.03
C ASN A 546 0.19 -19.48 -7.01
N LYS A 547 -0.05 -18.31 -6.40
CA LYS A 547 -1.17 -18.13 -5.47
C LYS A 547 -2.50 -18.03 -6.20
N TYR A 548 -3.56 -18.46 -5.53
CA TYR A 548 -4.94 -18.34 -5.98
C TYR A 548 -5.88 -18.38 -4.78
N TYR A 549 -7.02 -17.70 -4.87
CA TYR A 549 -8.11 -17.93 -3.92
C TYR A 549 -9.08 -18.95 -4.51
N GLU A 550 -9.54 -19.91 -3.71
CA GLU A 550 -10.56 -20.88 -4.13
C GLU A 550 -11.68 -20.96 -3.12
N GLU A 551 -12.87 -21.40 -3.51
CA GLU A 551 -13.94 -21.75 -2.59
C GLU A 551 -14.80 -22.91 -3.12
N LYS A 552 -15.40 -23.68 -2.21
CA LYS A 552 -16.32 -24.75 -2.60
C LYS A 552 -17.58 -24.15 -3.21
N GLU A 553 -18.12 -24.83 -4.22
CA GLU A 553 -19.43 -24.48 -4.79
C GLU A 553 -20.52 -24.51 -3.70
N GLY A 554 -21.52 -23.63 -3.84
CA GLY A 554 -22.59 -23.49 -2.86
C GLY A 554 -22.30 -22.44 -1.79
N TRP A 555 -23.32 -22.12 -0.99
CA TRP A 555 -23.23 -21.10 0.06
C TRP A 555 -22.33 -21.61 1.17
N LEU A 556 -21.31 -20.82 1.54
CA LEU A 556 -20.33 -21.22 2.55
C LEU A 556 -20.98 -21.54 3.89
N GLY A 557 -20.69 -22.70 4.46
CA GLY A 557 -21.25 -23.19 5.73
C GLY A 557 -22.71 -23.67 5.66
N LEU A 558 -23.50 -23.21 4.68
CA LEU A 558 -24.92 -23.57 4.54
C LEU A 558 -25.12 -24.76 3.59
N GLU A 559 -24.49 -24.74 2.42
CA GLU A 559 -24.59 -25.82 1.42
C GLU A 559 -23.30 -26.62 1.31
N ASN A 560 -22.20 -26.10 1.85
CA ASN A 560 -20.93 -26.80 1.96
C ASN A 560 -20.39 -26.68 3.38
N ASP A 561 -19.59 -27.67 3.81
CA ASP A 561 -19.02 -27.74 5.16
C ASP A 561 -17.82 -26.77 5.36
N THR A 562 -17.75 -25.67 4.60
CA THR A 562 -16.71 -24.66 4.78
C THR A 562 -17.06 -23.82 6.01
N LEU A 563 -16.34 -24.06 7.10
CA LEU A 563 -16.45 -23.30 8.33
C LEU A 563 -15.08 -23.24 8.99
N TYR A 564 -14.67 -22.05 9.41
CA TYR A 564 -13.43 -21.91 10.14
C TYR A 564 -13.62 -22.41 11.58
N LYS A 565 -12.67 -23.22 12.04
CA LYS A 565 -12.65 -23.73 13.41
C LYS A 565 -11.54 -23.01 14.15
N ALA A 566 -11.93 -22.05 14.99
CA ALA A 566 -10.99 -21.32 15.84
C ALA A 566 -10.23 -22.29 16.76
N GLY A 567 -8.91 -22.18 16.76
CA GLY A 567 -8.02 -22.76 17.76
C GLY A 567 -7.96 -21.91 19.03
N GLU A 568 -7.35 -22.44 20.08
CA GLU A 568 -7.31 -21.82 21.42
C GLU A 568 -6.69 -20.42 21.48
N LYS A 569 -5.89 -20.03 20.48
CA LYS A 569 -5.19 -18.73 20.42
C LYS A 569 -5.85 -17.70 19.50
N ASP A 570 -6.88 -18.10 18.78
CA ASP A 570 -7.57 -17.24 17.83
C ASP A 570 -8.47 -16.27 18.61
N LYS A 571 -8.32 -14.96 18.37
CA LYS A 571 -9.12 -13.90 19.02
C LYS A 571 -9.96 -13.14 18.01
N ALA A 572 -11.28 -13.26 18.11
CA ALA A 572 -12.20 -12.55 17.23
C ALA A 572 -11.89 -11.05 17.24
N THR A 573 -11.91 -10.47 16.06
CA THR A 573 -11.79 -9.02 15.89
C THR A 573 -13.17 -8.39 16.07
N THR A 574 -13.19 -7.12 16.43
CA THR A 574 -14.43 -6.36 16.57
C THR A 574 -14.49 -5.29 15.51
N GLU A 575 -15.48 -5.41 14.64
CA GLU A 575 -15.84 -4.42 13.65
C GLU A 575 -16.96 -3.52 14.16
N ALA A 576 -17.05 -2.30 13.64
CA ALA A 576 -18.12 -1.38 13.97
C ALA A 576 -18.61 -0.53 12.81
N ILE A 577 -19.91 -0.27 12.79
CA ILE A 577 -20.52 0.80 12.00
C ILE A 577 -21.44 1.63 12.88
N ASN A 578 -21.15 2.93 12.94
CA ASN A 578 -21.90 3.90 13.73
C ASN A 578 -22.53 4.93 12.80
N ILE A 579 -23.85 5.09 12.85
CA ILE A 579 -24.60 6.00 11.97
C ILE A 579 -25.33 7.03 12.84
N THR A 580 -25.15 8.31 12.52
CA THR A 580 -25.84 9.45 13.16
C THR A 580 -26.19 10.51 12.12
N ASN A 581 -27.27 11.25 12.36
CA ASN A 581 -27.73 12.37 11.53
C ASN A 581 -27.75 12.06 10.01
N ALA A 582 -28.06 10.83 9.63
CA ALA A 582 -27.98 10.36 8.25
C ALA A 582 -29.20 9.52 7.90
N THR A 583 -29.71 9.71 6.68
CA THR A 583 -30.73 8.85 6.08
C THR A 583 -30.08 8.04 4.98
N LEU A 584 -29.98 6.72 5.17
CA LEU A 584 -29.24 5.80 4.31
C LEU A 584 -30.15 4.68 3.78
N SER A 585 -29.86 4.22 2.57
CA SER A 585 -30.45 3.01 1.99
C SER A 585 -29.31 2.05 1.64
N GLY A 586 -29.40 0.82 2.10
CA GLY A 586 -28.45 -0.24 1.81
C GLY A 586 -28.20 -1.16 3.01
N ASP A 587 -27.49 -2.24 2.73
CA ASP A 587 -27.38 -3.40 3.60
C ASP A 587 -26.04 -3.42 4.35
N ILE A 588 -26.05 -4.02 5.54
CA ILE A 588 -24.90 -4.20 6.42
C ILE A 588 -24.78 -5.69 6.70
N TYR A 589 -23.67 -6.30 6.26
CA TYR A 589 -23.46 -7.74 6.35
C TYR A 589 -22.20 -8.13 7.10
N ASN A 590 -22.31 -9.19 7.92
CA ASN A 590 -21.18 -9.92 8.47
C ASN A 590 -21.08 -11.32 7.85
N GLY A 591 -20.26 -11.43 6.80
CA GLY A 591 -19.97 -12.64 6.05
C GLY A 591 -18.63 -13.30 6.38
N SER A 592 -18.09 -13.07 7.59
CA SER A 592 -16.83 -13.66 8.06
C SER A 592 -17.00 -15.05 8.68
N GLY A 593 -15.90 -15.78 8.92
CA GLY A 593 -15.92 -17.02 9.70
C GLY A 593 -15.88 -18.33 8.89
N TYR A 594 -15.54 -18.27 7.59
CA TYR A 594 -15.65 -19.44 6.71
C TYR A 594 -14.30 -20.10 6.43
N LYS A 595 -13.30 -19.29 6.11
CA LYS A 595 -11.91 -19.68 5.88
C LYS A 595 -10.97 -19.10 6.91
N GLN A 596 -11.39 -18.05 7.60
CA GLN A 596 -10.67 -17.43 8.70
C GLN A 596 -11.59 -17.20 9.87
N MET A 597 -11.00 -16.80 10.99
CA MET A 597 -11.74 -16.48 12.20
C MET A 597 -12.78 -15.39 11.95
N ALA A 598 -13.99 -15.63 12.44
CA ALA A 598 -15.08 -14.68 12.37
C ALA A 598 -14.78 -13.42 13.20
N ALA A 599 -15.30 -12.30 12.73
CA ALA A 599 -15.32 -11.06 13.49
C ALA A 599 -16.71 -10.85 14.11
N GLU A 600 -16.75 -10.15 15.24
CA GLU A 600 -17.98 -9.57 15.77
C GLU A 600 -18.25 -8.24 15.05
N LEU A 601 -19.49 -7.98 14.64
CA LEU A 601 -19.89 -6.70 14.05
C LEU A 601 -20.85 -5.95 14.99
N ASN A 602 -20.40 -4.81 15.52
CA ASN A 602 -21.22 -3.88 16.29
C ASN A 602 -21.86 -2.83 15.37
N VAL A 603 -23.19 -2.80 15.33
CA VAL A 603 -23.98 -1.86 14.54
C VAL A 603 -24.71 -0.90 15.48
N THR A 604 -24.38 0.38 15.40
CA THR A 604 -25.03 1.43 16.20
C THR A 604 -25.78 2.40 15.29
N LEU A 605 -27.10 2.46 15.43
CA LEU A 605 -27.93 3.53 14.88
C LEU A 605 -28.22 4.52 16.00
N GLY A 606 -27.58 5.68 15.95
CA GLY A 606 -27.72 6.72 16.96
C GLY A 606 -28.69 7.83 16.55
N LYS A 607 -28.61 8.95 17.28
CA LYS A 607 -29.41 10.15 17.02
C LYS A 607 -29.51 10.52 15.54
N GLY A 608 -30.74 10.71 15.06
CA GLY A 608 -31.06 11.13 13.70
C GLY A 608 -30.72 10.10 12.62
N ALA A 609 -30.38 8.86 12.98
CA ALA A 609 -30.15 7.78 12.02
C ALA A 609 -31.48 7.24 11.49
N ASN A 610 -31.58 7.13 10.17
CA ASN A 610 -32.71 6.48 9.50
C ASN A 610 -32.17 5.55 8.41
N LEU A 611 -32.11 4.26 8.69
CA LEU A 611 -31.54 3.24 7.80
C LEU A 611 -32.66 2.40 7.17
N THR A 612 -32.64 2.27 5.85
CA THR A 612 -33.49 1.31 5.11
C THR A 612 -32.63 0.22 4.50
N GLY A 613 -32.77 -1.03 4.96
CA GLY A 613 -31.94 -2.14 4.48
C GLY A 613 -31.89 -3.32 5.45
N ALA A 614 -31.12 -4.35 5.09
CA ALA A 614 -30.82 -5.48 5.95
C ALA A 614 -29.64 -5.19 6.90
N ILE A 615 -29.67 -5.80 8.08
CA ILE A 615 -28.54 -5.84 9.02
C ILE A 615 -28.38 -7.29 9.44
N SER A 616 -27.41 -8.01 8.91
CA SER A 616 -27.41 -9.48 9.05
C SER A 616 -26.03 -10.10 9.16
N ALA A 617 -25.92 -11.10 10.05
CA ALA A 617 -25.01 -12.22 9.87
C ALA A 617 -25.36 -12.92 8.55
N SER A 618 -24.37 -13.21 7.71
CA SER A 618 -24.60 -13.76 6.37
C SER A 618 -23.62 -14.87 6.00
N THR A 619 -24.08 -15.71 5.08
CA THR A 619 -23.21 -16.54 4.23
C THR A 619 -23.00 -15.86 2.90
N ILE A 620 -21.84 -16.13 2.29
CA ILE A 620 -21.37 -15.46 1.08
C ILE A 620 -21.08 -16.45 -0.06
N LYS A 621 -21.08 -15.91 -1.27
CA LYS A 621 -20.51 -16.51 -2.49
C LYS A 621 -19.78 -15.42 -3.26
N HIS A 622 -18.57 -15.69 -3.75
CA HIS A 622 -17.88 -14.74 -4.62
C HIS A 622 -18.54 -14.73 -6.00
N THR A 623 -18.82 -13.54 -6.52
CA THR A 623 -19.48 -13.35 -7.82
C THR A 623 -19.34 -11.92 -8.31
N THR A 624 -19.16 -11.74 -9.61
CA THR A 624 -19.10 -10.41 -10.26
C THR A 624 -20.34 -10.10 -11.10
N ASP A 625 -21.35 -10.97 -11.08
CA ASP A 625 -22.55 -10.86 -11.95
C ASP A 625 -23.88 -10.92 -11.18
N GLY A 626 -23.82 -10.59 -9.89
CA GLY A 626 -24.99 -10.59 -8.99
C GLY A 626 -25.47 -12.00 -8.64
N GLY A 627 -24.59 -13.00 -8.69
CA GLY A 627 -24.89 -14.37 -8.26
C GLY A 627 -25.34 -15.32 -9.36
N LYS A 628 -25.29 -14.92 -10.63
CA LYS A 628 -25.60 -15.83 -11.75
C LYS A 628 -24.52 -16.90 -11.87
N THR A 629 -23.27 -16.53 -11.60
CA THR A 629 -22.14 -17.45 -11.51
C THR A 629 -21.38 -17.26 -10.20
N GLN A 630 -20.87 -18.37 -9.67
CA GLN A 630 -19.97 -18.37 -8.50
C GLN A 630 -18.51 -18.42 -8.98
N ASN A 631 -17.68 -17.53 -8.44
CA ASN A 631 -16.25 -17.49 -8.67
C ASN A 631 -15.54 -18.45 -7.70
N THR A 632 -15.53 -19.73 -8.03
CA THR A 632 -14.90 -20.78 -7.18
C THR A 632 -13.37 -20.81 -7.23
N ASN A 633 -12.75 -20.11 -8.19
CA ASN A 633 -11.30 -19.98 -8.31
C ASN A 633 -10.91 -18.61 -8.91
N ILE A 634 -10.12 -17.85 -8.16
CA ILE A 634 -9.64 -16.50 -8.45
C ILE A 634 -8.10 -16.53 -8.52
N PRO A 635 -7.52 -16.82 -9.70
CA PRO A 635 -6.10 -16.65 -9.96
C PRO A 635 -5.75 -15.18 -10.25
N MET A 636 -4.45 -14.89 -10.41
CA MET A 636 -3.96 -13.55 -10.77
C MET A 636 -4.68 -12.91 -11.97
N SER A 637 -5.02 -13.67 -13.02
CA SER A 637 -5.72 -13.16 -14.20
C SER A 637 -7.18 -12.73 -13.93
N LYS A 638 -7.71 -13.03 -12.74
CA LYS A 638 -9.05 -12.67 -12.28
C LYS A 638 -9.03 -11.82 -11.01
N TYR A 639 -7.93 -11.12 -10.74
CA TYR A 639 -7.74 -10.29 -9.54
C TYR A 639 -8.94 -9.38 -9.23
N TYR A 640 -9.61 -8.84 -10.25
CA TYR A 640 -10.77 -7.96 -10.12
C TYR A 640 -12.01 -8.61 -9.47
N GLN A 641 -12.00 -9.93 -9.26
CA GLN A 641 -13.09 -10.66 -8.59
C GLN A 641 -13.03 -10.59 -7.06
N PHE A 642 -11.90 -10.17 -6.48
CA PHE A 642 -11.78 -10.04 -5.02
C PHE A 642 -12.76 -9.03 -4.44
N GLY A 643 -13.31 -9.33 -3.26
CA GLY A 643 -14.23 -8.48 -2.52
C GLY A 643 -15.66 -8.47 -3.05
N HIS A 644 -15.92 -9.03 -4.23
CA HIS A 644 -17.25 -9.09 -4.83
C HIS A 644 -17.98 -10.34 -4.35
N VAL A 645 -18.97 -10.13 -3.49
CA VAL A 645 -19.76 -11.20 -2.89
C VAL A 645 -21.26 -10.89 -2.94
N ILE A 646 -22.07 -11.94 -2.95
CA ILE A 646 -23.50 -11.87 -2.62
C ILE A 646 -23.73 -12.45 -1.22
N ASN A 647 -24.80 -12.03 -0.57
CA ASN A 647 -25.11 -12.40 0.81
C ASN A 647 -26.45 -13.14 0.89
N LYS A 648 -26.55 -14.04 1.86
CA LYS A 648 -27.80 -14.63 2.33
C LYS A 648 -27.78 -14.68 3.85
N ALA A 649 -28.88 -14.29 4.50
CA ALA A 649 -28.98 -14.31 5.94
C ALA A 649 -28.66 -15.71 6.50
N TYR A 650 -27.62 -15.80 7.31
CA TYR A 650 -27.15 -17.04 7.92
C TYR A 650 -26.18 -16.75 9.06
N TYR A 651 -26.43 -17.35 10.21
CA TYR A 651 -25.53 -17.32 11.35
C TYR A 651 -24.74 -18.62 11.42
N ASN A 652 -23.42 -18.53 11.30
CA ASN A 652 -22.51 -19.67 11.28
C ASN A 652 -22.08 -20.12 12.70
N GLY A 653 -22.61 -19.48 13.75
CA GLY A 653 -22.25 -19.72 15.14
C GLY A 653 -21.14 -18.83 15.68
N ALA A 654 -20.53 -17.98 14.83
CA ALA A 654 -19.40 -17.12 15.20
C ALA A 654 -19.41 -15.72 14.54
N ASN A 655 -20.11 -15.51 13.42
CA ASN A 655 -20.23 -14.21 12.74
C ASN A 655 -21.26 -13.29 13.41
N ASP A 656 -20.98 -12.93 14.66
CA ASP A 656 -21.87 -12.15 15.50
C ASP A 656 -22.23 -10.78 14.90
N VAL A 657 -23.48 -10.36 15.11
CA VAL A 657 -23.97 -9.02 14.77
C VAL A 657 -24.75 -8.46 15.94
N ASN A 658 -24.17 -7.46 16.59
CA ASN A 658 -24.74 -6.79 17.76
C ASN A 658 -25.35 -5.47 17.34
N LEU A 659 -26.68 -5.37 17.39
CA LEU A 659 -27.42 -4.20 16.94
C LEU A 659 -27.93 -3.37 18.13
N THR A 660 -27.55 -2.09 18.16
CA THR A 660 -28.05 -1.10 19.10
C THR A 660 -28.70 0.07 18.36
N LEU A 661 -29.96 0.36 18.70
CA LEU A 661 -30.65 1.58 18.28
C LEU A 661 -30.82 2.49 19.49
N THR A 662 -30.31 3.72 19.43
CA THR A 662 -30.44 4.72 20.50
C THR A 662 -31.23 5.95 20.04
N ASP A 663 -31.55 6.83 20.99
CA ASP A 663 -32.17 8.12 20.70
C ASP A 663 -33.45 7.96 19.85
N ASP A 664 -33.56 8.71 18.75
CA ASP A 664 -34.65 8.70 17.76
C ASP A 664 -34.34 7.86 16.50
N ALA A 665 -33.41 6.90 16.60
CA ALA A 665 -32.99 6.09 15.47
C ALA A 665 -34.13 5.23 14.90
N VAL A 666 -34.17 5.11 13.57
CA VAL A 666 -35.15 4.29 12.84
C VAL A 666 -34.44 3.28 11.95
N TRP A 667 -34.84 2.02 12.06
CA TRP A 667 -34.48 0.96 11.11
C TRP A 667 -35.72 0.48 10.34
N ASN A 668 -35.72 0.68 9.03
CA ASN A 668 -36.70 0.14 8.09
C ASN A 668 -36.18 -1.17 7.50
N VAL A 669 -36.72 -2.29 7.97
CA VAL A 669 -36.25 -3.62 7.60
C VAL A 669 -36.75 -3.94 6.19
N LYS A 670 -35.82 -4.16 5.26
CA LYS A 670 -36.12 -4.41 3.85
C LYS A 670 -36.11 -5.90 3.49
N ASP A 671 -35.20 -6.66 4.09
CA ASP A 671 -35.02 -8.09 3.86
C ASP A 671 -34.84 -8.84 5.19
N GLU A 672 -35.01 -10.17 5.15
CA GLU A 672 -34.79 -11.01 6.32
C GLU A 672 -33.36 -10.81 6.86
N SER A 673 -33.28 -10.48 8.15
CA SER A 673 -32.05 -10.10 8.84
C SER A 673 -31.84 -11.01 10.05
N ILE A 674 -30.59 -11.39 10.33
CA ILE A 674 -30.19 -12.18 11.50
C ILE A 674 -29.18 -11.39 12.32
N VAL A 675 -29.53 -11.07 13.57
CA VAL A 675 -28.62 -10.45 14.55
C VAL A 675 -28.48 -11.35 15.77
N THR A 676 -27.41 -11.19 16.54
CA THR A 676 -27.10 -12.02 17.72
C THR A 676 -27.30 -11.28 19.05
N SER A 677 -27.28 -9.95 19.00
CA SER A 677 -27.76 -9.08 20.08
C SER A 677 -28.64 -7.95 19.53
N LEU A 678 -29.68 -7.58 20.26
CA LEU A 678 -30.57 -6.47 19.92
C LEU A 678 -30.90 -5.63 21.16
N THR A 679 -30.57 -4.34 21.12
CA THR A 679 -30.98 -3.34 22.11
C THR A 679 -31.68 -2.17 21.42
N VAL A 680 -32.87 -1.80 21.88
CA VAL A 680 -33.66 -0.69 21.31
C VAL A 680 -34.00 0.33 22.39
N GLY A 681 -33.56 1.57 22.19
CA GLY A 681 -33.85 2.70 23.08
C GLY A 681 -35.32 3.11 23.06
N ALA A 682 -35.74 3.86 24.08
CA ALA A 682 -37.15 4.21 24.29
C ALA A 682 -37.81 4.99 23.15
N ASN A 683 -37.05 5.80 22.41
CA ASN A 683 -37.56 6.59 21.28
C ASN A 683 -37.12 6.03 19.92
N ALA A 684 -36.39 4.90 19.92
CA ALA A 684 -35.93 4.26 18.71
C ALA A 684 -37.00 3.31 18.14
N LYS A 685 -36.95 3.07 16.84
CA LYS A 685 -37.99 2.30 16.14
C LYS A 685 -37.40 1.27 15.19
N ILE A 686 -37.95 0.05 15.26
CA ILE A 686 -37.78 -0.98 14.23
C ILE A 686 -39.10 -1.09 13.46
N ASN A 687 -39.08 -0.85 12.16
CA ASN A 687 -40.18 -1.12 11.26
C ASN A 687 -39.98 -2.53 10.65
N GLY A 688 -40.25 -3.55 11.46
CA GLY A 688 -40.12 -4.97 11.14
C GLY A 688 -40.70 -5.85 12.24
N THR A 689 -40.85 -7.15 11.96
CA THR A 689 -41.30 -8.15 12.94
C THR A 689 -40.11 -8.91 13.51
N VAL A 690 -39.96 -8.88 14.84
CA VAL A 690 -38.83 -9.50 15.57
C VAL A 690 -39.19 -10.88 16.09
N TYR A 691 -38.28 -11.84 15.90
CA TYR A 691 -38.33 -13.20 16.45
C TYR A 691 -37.04 -13.47 17.23
N VAL A 692 -37.14 -13.81 18.51
CA VAL A 692 -36.00 -14.21 19.35
C VAL A 692 -36.04 -15.72 19.49
N ASN A 693 -35.01 -16.41 19.00
CA ASN A 693 -34.94 -17.87 18.95
C ASN A 693 -36.20 -18.51 18.34
N GLY A 694 -36.68 -17.93 17.22
CA GLY A 694 -37.88 -18.38 16.51
C GLY A 694 -39.22 -17.95 17.11
N THR A 695 -39.24 -17.33 18.29
CA THR A 695 -40.48 -16.87 18.94
C THR A 695 -40.74 -15.40 18.64
N LYS A 696 -41.91 -15.08 18.06
CA LYS A 696 -42.33 -13.70 17.81
C LYS A 696 -42.30 -12.91 19.13
N THR A 697 -41.55 -11.83 19.17
CA THR A 697 -41.25 -11.08 20.39
C THR A 697 -41.60 -9.61 20.20
N ALA A 698 -42.37 -9.05 21.14
CA ALA A 698 -42.53 -7.60 21.25
C ALA A 698 -41.28 -7.03 21.94
N VAL A 699 -40.61 -6.09 21.28
CA VAL A 699 -39.38 -5.48 21.81
C VAL A 699 -39.73 -4.44 22.88
N GLU A 700 -39.16 -4.62 24.07
CA GLU A 700 -39.26 -3.69 25.19
C GLU A 700 -38.09 -2.71 25.16
N ALA A 701 -38.38 -1.42 25.37
CA ALA A 701 -37.37 -0.38 25.39
C ALA A 701 -36.31 -0.60 26.48
N GLY A 702 -35.03 -0.43 26.13
CA GLY A 702 -33.88 -0.53 27.03
C GLY A 702 -33.50 -1.97 27.42
N LYS A 703 -34.25 -2.98 26.96
CA LYS A 703 -33.93 -4.39 27.17
C LYS A 703 -33.02 -4.89 26.06
N THR A 704 -32.00 -5.66 26.44
CA THR A 704 -31.13 -6.36 25.50
C THR A 704 -31.62 -7.80 25.33
N TYR A 705 -31.81 -8.21 24.07
CA TYR A 705 -32.11 -9.57 23.67
C TYR A 705 -30.84 -10.21 23.09
N THR A 706 -30.64 -11.51 23.34
CA THR A 706 -29.50 -12.28 22.82
C THR A 706 -29.95 -13.64 22.28
N GLY A 707 -29.15 -14.25 21.42
CA GLY A 707 -29.44 -15.51 20.72
C GLY A 707 -29.65 -15.29 19.23
N THR A 708 -30.25 -16.23 18.51
CA THR A 708 -30.54 -16.02 17.09
C THR A 708 -31.80 -15.16 16.96
N ILE A 709 -31.63 -13.89 16.57
CA ILE A 709 -32.72 -12.94 16.42
C ILE A 709 -32.97 -12.70 14.94
N THR A 710 -34.13 -13.14 14.46
CA THR A 710 -34.56 -12.87 13.08
C THR A 710 -35.47 -11.66 13.06
N VAL A 711 -35.20 -10.72 12.15
CA VAL A 711 -36.08 -9.57 11.90
C VAL A 711 -36.55 -9.63 10.44
N LYS A 712 -37.86 -9.59 10.25
CA LYS A 712 -38.49 -9.68 8.93
C LYS A 712 -39.16 -8.35 8.57
N PRO A 713 -39.26 -7.99 7.27
CA PRO A 713 -40.07 -6.87 6.82
C PRO A 713 -41.52 -6.97 7.32
N LEU A 714 -42.19 -5.83 7.46
CA LEU A 714 -43.60 -5.76 7.86
C LEU A 714 -44.56 -6.32 6.80
#